data_AF-A0A936U2Q4-F1
#
_entry.id   AF-A0A936U2Q4-F1
#
_cell.length_a   1.000
_cell.length_b   1.000
_cell.length_c   1.000
_cell.angle_alpha   90.00
_cell.angle_beta   90.00
_cell.angle_gamma   90.00
#
_symmetry.space_group_name_H-M   'P 1'
#
loop_
_entity.id
_entity.type
_entity.pdbx_description
1 polymer ?
#
loop_
_entity_poly.entity_id
_entity_poly.type
_entity_poly.pdbx_seq_one_letter_code
_entity_poly.pdbx_strand_id
1 'polypeptide(L)'
;MMSCLTLLLASGAAWAWPSSADWVPITQGGAAMGDVFGDAEAGAHVDLVGDASAPVGYWYADEDALYLRMRVADAPWQAAEGAALNEGTWTFGFDLRSDDGDGSTSTLDRAISFSGSVLGANSIILYRNNSGREGPDARLSAVFIYSTDPSGEDLVRTAEAGSILGGARDWMIDVVIDRDTLAANLDIHEETIFALALLTGEGRETSSNNADMAGALDLSLMEPGWSDEIALDADGDGLTGAFELGMGLDPNDADTDDDGVRDGDELNLGLDPLACDTDGDLLPDGLELGVISPDPDTDTAGACYRTDSNATFTTNPLDLDTDDGGFTDGDEDWDTSGSVDYWEIDPLVTEDDLDTDAEGIPDAIEVKCDLDLGVFDDAPDGGDSDGDGILDEEEWSRRGLRDFDGDGYVNFCDEDSDDDGVPDEIEGDEDSDGDGFPDYIDTDSDNDGTPDGDPDEDSDGDGIPDYQDPDDEDGPDGDLDGDGLTNTEEDECGSDPTNPDTDGDGIPDGEEGPCDEDEDCDGIPNILDPVDDNLCDTSVPDDTAVDVPGTFDGGVFTGGACSAVAAGPALWPALAALALLARRRRKAQLVGLTATVGAALTAPSLALAQDNVGEGDAGQAINAQRFHPTLDAQRLIVTADSAVGEEGRFGGAIFTNYANDPFVFRYDDPTREELGLLADVVTTDLTGFVNLTNLRLGVNLPMHLYSTGYAVDGFRLVGDARVMAAFELIPRQGDGVGLGVQGSLDLPTGAETAWLGEAKALGGGGFIATYARGPLLLAANLGARSGSGQLLPDGLVLGPRLDWAAGASFLLTDRADGAVELSGERFIGGGTIGASPAEVLVSARVRAVGELRVQVGLGAGVTRGIGAPDVRAVAGLGWSPPLASVAEAAPVGPDDDGDGVPNDRDLCPDQLEDYNNQDDADGCPDENVTPTRVRVLDESGHQISPSVVDLSAGPEADSFTLRDGELVRSLVPGRYQVTASAPGYEPLSVVMDVPKAPQHEQNLRLKKIPVPGTVRVLVRDEAGRPVMATVRVLSEGGPTGQAQPDGLAEMKVRPGAHSLVISAEGFRTVEKAVEVTEAGIASVDVTLTHTLARVEGDRVVMMDKVFFEFDSAVILPQSYAVLDAVAQVLIQHPELTLIEVQGHTDDQGPDVYNEKLSQARAEAVRSHLTRAGVAPGRLVAKGYGEARPLVSGEDVESRATNRRVEFTIVRRAESTPR
;
A
#
# COMPACT_ATOMS: atom_id res chain seq x y z
N MET A 1 -32.55 45.54 -22.27
CA MET A 1 -33.39 44.45 -22.81
C MET A 1 -32.93 44.16 -24.24
N MET A 2 -32.51 42.92 -24.51
CA MET A 2 -31.78 42.44 -25.71
C MET A 2 -30.30 42.83 -25.79
N SER A 3 -29.45 42.15 -25.00
CA SER A 3 -28.05 41.82 -25.30
C SER A 3 -27.56 40.90 -24.18
N CYS A 4 -27.62 39.58 -24.43
CA CYS A 4 -27.03 38.44 -23.69
C CYS A 4 -27.94 37.23 -23.89
N LEU A 5 -28.11 36.82 -25.15
CA LEU A 5 -28.69 35.52 -25.46
C LEU A 5 -27.90 34.95 -26.63
N THR A 6 -26.78 34.30 -26.30
CA THR A 6 -26.17 33.30 -27.16
C THR A 6 -25.63 32.21 -26.25
N LEU A 7 -26.36 31.09 -26.23
CA LEU A 7 -25.98 29.83 -25.60
C LEU A 7 -24.64 29.37 -26.18
N LEU A 8 -23.61 29.27 -25.35
CA LEU A 8 -22.58 28.25 -25.56
C LEU A 8 -23.26 26.91 -25.22
N LEU A 9 -23.21 25.97 -26.16
CA LEU A 9 -23.29 24.55 -25.82
C LEU A 9 -22.02 24.27 -25.01
N ALA A 10 -22.16 24.05 -23.70
CA ALA A 10 -21.11 23.44 -22.92
C ALA A 10 -20.76 22.09 -23.57
N SER A 11 -19.46 21.82 -23.61
CA SER A 11 -18.81 20.62 -24.10
C SER A 11 -19.54 19.35 -23.66
N GLY A 12 -19.76 18.42 -24.60
CA GLY A 12 -20.26 17.08 -24.33
C GLY A 12 -19.19 16.18 -23.70
N ALA A 13 -18.85 16.44 -22.45
CA ALA A 13 -18.17 15.48 -21.57
C ALA A 13 -19.18 15.06 -20.48
N ALA A 14 -19.35 13.76 -20.29
CA ALA A 14 -20.15 13.25 -19.17
C ALA A 14 -19.34 13.44 -17.88
N TRP A 15 -19.90 14.15 -16.89
CA TRP A 15 -19.30 14.31 -15.58
C TRP A 15 -19.33 12.97 -14.82
N ALA A 16 -18.19 12.57 -14.26
CA ALA A 16 -18.12 11.46 -13.34
C ALA A 16 -18.67 11.94 -11.99
N TRP A 17 -19.83 11.42 -11.60
CA TRP A 17 -20.46 11.87 -10.36
C TRP A 17 -19.90 11.12 -9.15
N PRO A 18 -19.80 11.77 -7.97
CA PRO A 18 -19.27 11.15 -6.77
C PRO A 18 -20.09 9.93 -6.34
N SER A 19 -19.40 8.93 -5.82
CA SER A 19 -19.97 7.74 -5.19
C SER A 19 -20.84 8.14 -4.00
N SER A 20 -21.68 7.25 -3.48
CA SER A 20 -22.52 7.60 -2.31
C SER A 20 -21.72 7.85 -1.03
N ALA A 21 -20.49 7.34 -0.93
CA ALA A 21 -19.64 7.50 0.25
C ALA A 21 -18.93 8.87 0.29
N ASP A 22 -18.67 9.45 -0.89
CA ASP A 22 -17.86 10.67 -1.04
C ASP A 22 -18.63 11.94 -0.65
N TRP A 23 -19.94 11.85 -0.43
CA TRP A 23 -20.77 13.03 -0.12
C TRP A 23 -20.64 13.42 1.34
N VAL A 24 -20.12 14.62 1.59
CA VAL A 24 -20.00 15.21 2.92
C VAL A 24 -21.34 15.85 3.31
N PRO A 25 -21.94 15.51 4.47
CA PRO A 25 -23.18 16.14 4.92
C PRO A 25 -22.96 17.61 5.25
N ILE A 26 -23.90 18.48 4.87
CA ILE A 26 -23.86 19.88 5.30
C ILE A 26 -24.26 19.94 6.79
N THR A 27 -23.40 20.52 7.62
CA THR A 27 -23.57 20.60 9.08
C THR A 27 -23.84 22.02 9.56
N GLN A 28 -24.38 22.14 10.77
CA GLN A 28 -24.48 23.38 11.54
C GLN A 28 -24.15 23.07 13.01
N GLY A 29 -23.13 23.72 13.56
CA GLY A 29 -22.57 23.40 14.87
C GLY A 29 -22.02 21.97 14.96
N GLY A 30 -21.51 21.42 13.85
CA GLY A 30 -21.00 20.05 13.74
C GLY A 30 -22.08 18.96 13.60
N ALA A 31 -23.37 19.33 13.58
CA ALA A 31 -24.48 18.39 13.42
C ALA A 31 -25.11 18.50 12.03
N ALA A 32 -25.43 17.37 11.41
CA ALA A 32 -26.08 17.33 10.10
C ALA A 32 -27.40 18.10 10.08
N MET A 33 -27.57 18.97 9.08
CA MET A 33 -28.78 19.77 8.94
C MET A 33 -29.99 18.90 8.55
N GLY A 34 -31.13 19.15 9.19
CA GLY A 34 -32.40 18.47 8.90
C GLY A 34 -33.59 19.42 8.84
N ASP A 35 -34.65 18.94 8.21
CA ASP A 35 -35.99 19.54 8.20
C ASP A 35 -37.00 18.43 8.52
N VAL A 36 -37.33 18.34 9.82
CA VAL A 36 -38.18 17.29 10.38
C VAL A 36 -39.67 17.64 10.27
N PHE A 37 -40.00 18.91 10.03
CA PHE A 37 -41.39 19.39 10.07
C PHE A 37 -42.04 19.53 8.71
N GLY A 38 -41.25 19.64 7.62
CA GLY A 38 -41.67 19.64 6.22
C GLY A 38 -43.09 20.16 6.09
N ASP A 39 -43.26 21.47 6.25
CA ASP A 39 -44.51 22.03 6.74
C ASP A 39 -45.67 21.65 5.82
N ALA A 40 -46.46 20.70 6.31
CA ALA A 40 -47.61 20.14 5.60
C ALA A 40 -48.76 21.18 5.54
N GLU A 41 -48.56 22.32 4.89
CA GLU A 41 -49.65 23.11 4.36
C GLU A 41 -50.30 22.32 3.22
N ALA A 42 -51.57 21.98 3.42
CA ALA A 42 -52.36 21.26 2.42
C ALA A 42 -52.39 22.03 1.08
N GLY A 43 -51.50 21.66 0.16
CA GLY A 43 -51.36 22.27 -1.17
C GLY A 43 -49.95 22.71 -1.57
N ALA A 44 -48.96 22.64 -0.68
CA ALA A 44 -47.54 22.81 -1.04
C ALA A 44 -46.99 21.46 -1.54
N HIS A 45 -46.64 21.37 -2.82
CA HIS A 45 -46.24 20.13 -3.49
C HIS A 45 -44.71 20.03 -3.72
N VAL A 46 -43.91 20.86 -3.04
CA VAL A 46 -42.50 21.14 -3.38
C VAL A 46 -41.74 21.60 -2.11
N ASP A 47 -41.13 20.70 -1.34
CA ASP A 47 -40.44 21.04 -0.06
C ASP A 47 -39.15 20.23 0.21
N LEU A 48 -38.25 20.73 1.07
CA LEU A 48 -37.05 20.04 1.57
C LEU A 48 -37.42 18.99 2.61
N VAL A 49 -36.64 17.91 2.71
CA VAL A 49 -36.82 16.89 3.77
C VAL A 49 -35.47 16.37 4.22
N GLY A 50 -35.31 16.13 5.52
CA GLY A 50 -34.10 15.48 6.05
C GLY A 50 -34.10 15.37 7.58
N ASP A 51 -33.27 14.48 8.11
CA ASP A 51 -33.00 14.35 9.55
C ASP A 51 -31.51 14.04 9.79
N ALA A 52 -31.12 13.83 11.05
CA ALA A 52 -29.72 13.56 11.42
C ALA A 52 -29.13 12.28 10.78
N SER A 53 -29.97 11.31 10.39
CA SER A 53 -29.53 10.07 9.72
C SER A 53 -29.59 10.16 8.19
N ALA A 54 -30.38 11.10 7.68
CA ALA A 54 -30.55 11.37 6.26
C ALA A 54 -30.61 12.89 6.04
N PRO A 55 -29.44 13.57 6.08
CA PRO A 55 -29.35 15.02 5.97
C PRO A 55 -30.07 15.60 4.75
N VAL A 56 -30.49 16.86 4.90
CA VAL A 56 -31.22 17.63 3.87
C VAL A 56 -30.32 18.02 2.69
N GLY A 57 -29.00 18.12 2.88
CA GLY A 57 -28.06 18.45 1.83
C GLY A 57 -26.64 17.95 2.08
N TYR A 58 -25.88 17.88 0.99
CA TYR A 58 -24.51 17.37 0.94
C TYR A 58 -23.70 18.19 -0.06
N TRP A 59 -22.39 18.17 0.11
CA TRP A 59 -21.44 18.74 -0.84
C TRP A 59 -20.26 17.79 -1.06
N TYR A 60 -19.55 17.99 -2.16
CA TYR A 60 -18.30 17.34 -2.49
C TYR A 60 -17.55 18.24 -3.49
N ALA A 61 -16.23 18.24 -3.47
CA ALA A 61 -15.41 18.95 -4.45
C ALA A 61 -14.24 18.08 -4.90
N ASP A 62 -13.87 18.20 -6.17
CA ASP A 62 -12.64 17.64 -6.76
C ASP A 62 -11.88 18.75 -7.48
N GLU A 63 -10.75 18.44 -8.11
CA GLU A 63 -9.92 19.38 -8.88
C GLU A 63 -10.65 20.09 -10.04
N ASP A 64 -11.78 19.54 -10.51
CA ASP A 64 -12.50 20.02 -11.69
C ASP A 64 -13.78 20.80 -11.34
N ALA A 65 -14.48 20.45 -10.26
CA ALA A 65 -15.83 20.95 -9.97
C ALA A 65 -16.25 20.90 -8.49
N LEU A 66 -17.27 21.71 -8.17
CA LEU A 66 -18.06 21.63 -6.93
C LEU A 66 -19.38 20.89 -7.22
N TYR A 67 -19.68 19.89 -6.40
CA TYR A 67 -20.89 19.09 -6.45
C TYR A 67 -21.76 19.40 -5.24
N LEU A 68 -23.03 19.68 -5.50
CA LEU A 68 -24.02 20.01 -4.48
C LEU A 68 -25.23 19.11 -4.62
N ARG A 69 -25.72 18.60 -3.49
CA ARG A 69 -26.88 17.72 -3.43
C ARG A 69 -27.88 18.24 -2.40
N MET A 70 -29.16 18.24 -2.78
CA MET A 70 -30.28 18.52 -1.88
C MET A 70 -31.34 17.43 -1.94
N ARG A 71 -32.01 17.19 -0.80
CA ARG A 71 -33.05 16.18 -0.62
C ARG A 71 -34.44 16.83 -0.56
N VAL A 72 -35.39 16.32 -1.33
CA VAL A 72 -36.74 16.90 -1.52
C VAL A 72 -37.87 15.86 -1.41
N ALA A 73 -39.07 16.29 -1.00
CA ALA A 73 -40.20 15.43 -0.62
C ALA A 73 -40.98 14.77 -1.77
N ASP A 74 -40.89 15.30 -3.00
CA ASP A 74 -41.66 14.82 -4.15
C ASP A 74 -40.82 14.84 -5.43
N ALA A 75 -41.27 14.12 -6.45
CA ALA A 75 -40.56 13.97 -7.72
C ALA A 75 -40.30 15.33 -8.34
N PRO A 76 -39.03 15.75 -8.44
CA PRO A 76 -38.71 16.93 -9.20
C PRO A 76 -39.19 16.67 -10.64
N TRP A 77 -39.75 17.70 -11.28
CA TRP A 77 -40.16 17.69 -12.69
C TRP A 77 -41.49 16.99 -13.09
N GLN A 78 -42.32 16.46 -12.17
CA GLN A 78 -43.65 15.89 -12.53
C GLN A 78 -44.84 16.86 -12.32
N ALA A 79 -45.27 17.55 -13.38
CA ALA A 79 -46.49 18.36 -13.35
C ALA A 79 -47.76 17.50 -13.54
N ALA A 80 -48.40 17.08 -12.45
CA ALA A 80 -49.80 16.68 -12.45
C ALA A 80 -50.66 17.78 -11.82
N GLU A 81 -51.36 18.54 -12.67
CA GLU A 81 -52.43 19.49 -12.30
C GLU A 81 -52.05 20.71 -11.43
N GLY A 82 -51.25 21.64 -11.98
CA GLY A 82 -51.60 23.08 -11.86
C GLY A 82 -50.64 24.07 -11.18
N ALA A 83 -49.53 23.67 -10.57
CA ALA A 83 -48.46 24.59 -10.13
C ALA A 83 -47.17 23.78 -9.91
N ALA A 84 -45.99 24.29 -10.29
CA ALA A 84 -44.70 23.87 -9.69
C ALA A 84 -43.42 24.52 -10.30
N LEU A 85 -43.44 25.41 -11.30
CA LEU A 85 -42.18 26.04 -11.77
C LEU A 85 -42.35 27.54 -12.06
N ASN A 86 -42.06 28.36 -11.06
CA ASN A 86 -41.80 29.81 -11.23
C ASN A 86 -40.28 30.06 -11.27
N GLU A 87 -39.83 31.27 -11.64
CA GLU A 87 -38.40 31.67 -11.50
C GLU A 87 -37.94 31.52 -10.04
N GLY A 88 -36.85 30.79 -9.77
CA GLY A 88 -36.20 30.70 -8.45
C GLY A 88 -36.70 29.64 -7.47
N THR A 89 -37.19 28.49 -7.94
CA THR A 89 -37.89 27.50 -7.08
C THR A 89 -36.98 26.75 -6.10
N TRP A 90 -35.72 26.50 -6.47
CA TRP A 90 -34.72 25.81 -5.65
C TRP A 90 -33.42 26.58 -5.72
N THR A 91 -32.74 26.83 -4.60
CA THR A 91 -31.51 27.66 -4.59
C THR A 91 -30.51 27.16 -3.55
N PHE A 92 -29.24 27.06 -3.96
CA PHE A 92 -28.07 27.05 -3.06
C PHE A 92 -27.58 28.49 -2.91
N GLY A 93 -27.59 29.00 -1.69
CA GLY A 93 -27.04 30.30 -1.31
C GLY A 93 -25.66 30.16 -0.71
N PHE A 94 -24.80 31.13 -1.00
CA PHE A 94 -23.45 31.23 -0.46
C PHE A 94 -23.29 32.58 0.23
N ASP A 95 -22.63 32.56 1.38
CA ASP A 95 -22.14 33.73 2.12
C ASP A 95 -20.60 33.70 2.08
N LEU A 96 -19.96 34.72 1.50
CA LEU A 96 -18.51 34.75 1.33
C LEU A 96 -17.90 35.58 2.46
N ARG A 97 -16.94 35.02 3.20
CA ARG A 97 -16.42 35.65 4.43
C ARG A 97 -15.65 36.97 4.19
N SER A 98 -15.31 37.30 2.95
CA SER A 98 -14.59 38.54 2.63
C SER A 98 -15.54 39.75 2.48
N ASP A 99 -15.81 40.46 3.59
CA ASP A 99 -15.57 41.92 3.68
C ASP A 99 -16.34 42.67 4.81
N ASP A 100 -17.31 42.05 5.50
CA ASP A 100 -18.28 42.90 6.23
C ASP A 100 -18.05 43.04 7.74
N GLY A 101 -17.21 42.23 8.39
CA GLY A 101 -16.76 42.42 9.78
C GLY A 101 -17.88 42.66 10.83
N ASP A 102 -19.13 42.43 10.48
CA ASP A 102 -20.31 42.72 11.29
C ASP A 102 -21.09 41.47 11.71
N GLY A 103 -20.65 40.30 11.23
CA GLY A 103 -21.21 39.00 11.60
C GLY A 103 -22.68 38.83 11.21
N SER A 104 -23.20 39.61 10.25
CA SER A 104 -24.57 39.49 9.81
C SER A 104 -24.72 38.45 8.70
N THR A 105 -24.95 37.19 9.07
CA THR A 105 -25.27 36.06 8.17
C THR A 105 -26.64 36.19 7.46
N SER A 106 -27.18 37.40 7.31
CA SER A 106 -28.59 37.58 6.91
C SER A 106 -28.81 37.82 5.42
N THR A 107 -27.75 37.98 4.62
CA THR A 107 -27.90 38.29 3.18
C THR A 107 -27.07 37.38 2.31
N LEU A 108 -27.73 36.82 1.29
CA LEU A 108 -27.12 35.95 0.29
C LEU A 108 -26.18 36.75 -0.63
N ASP A 109 -24.90 36.36 -0.65
CA ASP A 109 -23.85 36.97 -1.48
C ASP A 109 -23.84 36.43 -2.89
N ARG A 110 -23.96 35.10 -3.01
CA ARG A 110 -24.00 34.38 -4.29
C ARG A 110 -25.10 33.33 -4.24
N ALA A 111 -25.70 33.01 -5.39
CA ALA A 111 -26.67 31.93 -5.48
C ALA A 111 -26.58 31.15 -6.79
N ILE A 112 -26.86 29.87 -6.68
CA ILE A 112 -27.17 28.96 -7.79
C ILE A 112 -28.65 28.58 -7.66
N SER A 113 -29.48 29.06 -8.58
CA SER A 113 -30.92 28.79 -8.57
C SER A 113 -31.38 27.95 -9.77
N PHE A 114 -32.39 27.11 -9.55
CA PHE A 114 -32.97 26.21 -10.54
C PHE A 114 -34.42 26.64 -10.85
N SER A 115 -34.77 26.71 -12.14
CA SER A 115 -36.13 27.03 -12.59
C SER A 115 -36.45 26.45 -13.96
N GLY A 116 -37.74 26.22 -14.23
CA GLY A 116 -38.27 25.76 -15.53
C GLY A 116 -38.81 26.85 -16.45
N SER A 117 -38.52 28.14 -16.23
CA SER A 117 -39.33 29.22 -16.85
C SER A 117 -38.60 30.28 -17.67
N VAL A 118 -37.27 30.24 -17.83
CA VAL A 118 -36.60 31.15 -18.77
C VAL A 118 -36.73 30.59 -20.19
N LEU A 119 -37.66 31.16 -20.98
CA LEU A 119 -37.98 30.78 -22.38
C LEU A 119 -38.74 29.45 -22.60
N GLY A 120 -39.19 28.80 -21.52
CA GLY A 120 -39.91 27.51 -21.59
C GLY A 120 -38.99 26.28 -21.60
N ALA A 121 -37.78 26.40 -21.06
CA ALA A 121 -36.81 25.34 -20.85
C ALA A 121 -36.26 25.38 -19.41
N ASN A 122 -35.68 24.27 -18.95
CA ASN A 122 -35.03 24.16 -17.64
C ASN A 122 -33.70 24.95 -17.64
N SER A 123 -33.46 25.75 -16.61
CA SER A 123 -32.30 26.63 -16.52
C SER A 123 -31.67 26.71 -15.12
N ILE A 124 -30.34 26.71 -15.07
CA ILE A 124 -29.53 27.10 -13.91
C ILE A 124 -29.24 28.59 -14.03
N ILE A 125 -29.44 29.33 -12.95
CA ILE A 125 -29.28 30.78 -12.90
C ILE A 125 -28.26 31.11 -11.81
N LEU A 126 -27.18 31.78 -12.20
CA LEU A 126 -26.13 32.22 -11.28
C LEU A 126 -26.33 33.70 -10.92
N TYR A 127 -26.34 34.00 -9.62
CA TYR A 127 -26.50 35.36 -9.10
C TYR A 127 -25.26 35.82 -8.35
N ARG A 128 -24.86 37.08 -8.57
CA ARG A 128 -23.90 37.79 -7.70
C ARG A 128 -24.55 39.02 -7.09
N ASN A 129 -24.44 39.16 -5.77
CA ASN A 129 -24.78 40.36 -5.02
C ASN A 129 -23.48 41.10 -4.63
N ASN A 130 -23.21 42.24 -5.26
CA ASN A 130 -21.93 42.97 -5.14
C ASN A 130 -21.99 44.16 -4.17
N SER A 131 -22.99 44.25 -3.29
CA SER A 131 -23.24 45.51 -2.54
C SER A 131 -23.41 45.42 -1.02
N GLY A 132 -23.34 44.24 -0.39
CA GLY A 132 -23.46 44.10 1.07
C GLY A 132 -24.69 44.81 1.67
N ARG A 133 -25.77 44.96 0.89
CA ARG A 133 -27.02 45.64 1.28
C ARG A 133 -28.21 45.04 0.57
N GLU A 134 -29.26 44.74 1.34
CA GLU A 134 -30.54 44.23 0.84
C GLU A 134 -31.14 45.07 -0.29
N GLY A 135 -31.55 44.41 -1.37
CA GLY A 135 -32.41 45.01 -2.39
C GLY A 135 -32.40 44.29 -3.74
N PRO A 136 -33.30 44.68 -4.67
CA PRO A 136 -33.52 44.07 -6.00
C PRO A 136 -32.33 44.25 -6.99
N ASP A 137 -31.12 44.46 -6.48
CA ASP A 137 -29.89 44.76 -7.21
C ASP A 137 -29.01 43.53 -7.46
N ALA A 138 -29.45 42.32 -7.09
CA ALA A 138 -28.80 41.06 -7.49
C ALA A 138 -28.61 41.02 -9.02
N ARG A 139 -27.34 40.93 -9.46
CA ARG A 139 -27.02 40.90 -10.89
C ARG A 139 -27.01 39.45 -11.36
N LEU A 140 -27.79 39.19 -12.39
CA LEU A 140 -27.71 37.94 -13.14
C LEU A 140 -26.30 37.80 -13.72
N SER A 141 -25.56 36.78 -13.27
CA SER A 141 -24.20 36.49 -13.67
C SER A 141 -24.18 35.64 -14.95
N ALA A 142 -24.90 34.52 -14.93
CA ALA A 142 -25.03 33.59 -16.05
C ALA A 142 -26.36 32.83 -16.04
N VAL A 143 -26.76 32.29 -17.20
CA VAL A 143 -27.89 31.37 -17.36
C VAL A 143 -27.45 30.20 -18.23
N PHE A 144 -27.59 28.98 -17.71
CA PHE A 144 -27.33 27.73 -18.42
C PHE A 144 -28.65 27.01 -18.66
N ILE A 145 -28.86 26.46 -19.86
CA ILE A 145 -30.00 25.59 -20.14
C ILE A 145 -29.52 24.15 -20.02
N TYR A 146 -30.24 23.33 -19.26
CA TYR A 146 -29.92 21.91 -19.05
C TYR A 146 -31.06 21.00 -19.51
N SER A 147 -30.74 19.75 -19.83
CA SER A 147 -31.72 18.69 -20.09
C SER A 147 -31.97 17.90 -18.80
N THR A 148 -33.12 17.23 -18.71
CA THR A 148 -33.46 16.33 -17.59
C THR A 148 -33.50 14.89 -18.10
N ASP A 149 -32.60 14.52 -19.01
CA ASP A 149 -32.60 13.20 -19.63
C ASP A 149 -31.82 12.21 -18.75
N PRO A 150 -32.38 11.05 -18.35
CA PRO A 150 -31.67 10.04 -17.57
C PRO A 150 -30.48 9.35 -18.30
N SER A 151 -30.03 9.89 -19.43
CA SER A 151 -28.92 9.35 -20.24
C SER A 151 -27.51 9.76 -19.77
N GLY A 152 -27.40 10.67 -18.78
CA GLY A 152 -26.18 10.85 -17.98
C GLY A 152 -25.16 11.90 -18.45
N GLU A 153 -25.54 12.89 -19.26
CA GLU A 153 -24.62 13.95 -19.75
C GLU A 153 -24.92 15.37 -19.21
N ASP A 154 -25.72 15.50 -18.15
CA ASP A 154 -26.30 16.80 -17.72
C ASP A 154 -25.65 17.39 -16.44
N LEU A 155 -25.56 18.73 -16.37
CA LEU A 155 -25.10 19.53 -15.20
C LEU A 155 -25.98 19.35 -13.94
N VAL A 156 -27.16 18.75 -14.11
CA VAL A 156 -28.13 18.47 -13.05
C VAL A 156 -28.67 17.07 -13.27
N ARG A 157 -28.71 16.26 -12.21
CA ARG A 157 -29.39 14.96 -12.23
C ARG A 157 -30.32 14.81 -11.04
N THR A 158 -31.27 13.89 -11.16
CA THR A 158 -32.18 13.56 -10.06
C THR A 158 -32.31 12.06 -9.87
N ALA A 159 -32.31 11.60 -8.62
CA ALA A 159 -32.39 10.20 -8.26
C ALA A 159 -33.43 9.99 -7.14
N GLU A 160 -34.03 8.80 -7.06
CA GLU A 160 -34.90 8.42 -5.94
C GLU A 160 -34.03 8.09 -4.73
N ALA A 161 -34.28 8.73 -3.58
CA ALA A 161 -33.39 8.66 -2.41
C ALA A 161 -33.66 7.43 -1.51
N GLY A 162 -34.59 6.56 -1.89
CA GLY A 162 -34.89 5.27 -1.22
C GLY A 162 -35.62 5.37 0.13
N SER A 163 -35.72 6.55 0.73
CA SER A 163 -36.46 6.84 1.97
C SER A 163 -37.82 7.50 1.72
N ILE A 164 -38.63 7.55 2.78
CA ILE A 164 -39.99 8.14 2.77
C ILE A 164 -40.13 9.03 4.01
N LEU A 165 -39.34 10.11 4.08
CA LEU A 165 -39.47 11.12 5.13
C LEU A 165 -40.70 12.00 4.80
N GLY A 166 -41.53 12.34 5.78
CA GLY A 166 -42.75 13.13 5.53
C GLY A 166 -43.92 12.40 4.81
N GLY A 167 -43.75 11.13 4.40
CA GLY A 167 -44.84 10.27 3.91
C GLY A 167 -45.03 10.17 2.39
N ALA A 168 -44.18 10.85 1.61
CA ALA A 168 -44.02 10.70 0.16
C ALA A 168 -42.62 10.12 -0.17
N ARG A 169 -42.37 9.74 -1.44
CA ARG A 169 -41.05 9.22 -1.84
C ARG A 169 -40.08 10.39 -2.00
N ASP A 170 -38.93 10.30 -1.32
CA ASP A 170 -37.91 11.35 -1.35
C ASP A 170 -37.07 11.27 -2.64
N TRP A 171 -36.58 12.43 -3.09
CA TRP A 171 -35.73 12.57 -4.27
C TRP A 171 -34.48 13.39 -3.95
N MET A 172 -33.39 13.09 -4.65
CA MET A 172 -32.18 13.91 -4.67
C MET A 172 -32.16 14.77 -5.93
N ILE A 173 -31.72 16.01 -5.76
CA ILE A 173 -31.30 16.90 -6.85
C ILE A 173 -29.80 17.12 -6.68
N ASP A 174 -29.02 16.63 -7.65
CA ASP A 174 -27.57 16.79 -7.68
C ASP A 174 -27.20 17.78 -8.77
N VAL A 175 -26.20 18.60 -8.50
CA VAL A 175 -25.75 19.69 -9.36
C VAL A 175 -24.23 19.70 -9.37
N VAL A 176 -23.64 19.87 -10.55
CA VAL A 176 -22.21 20.04 -10.74
C VAL A 176 -21.94 21.39 -11.40
N ILE A 177 -20.96 22.13 -10.89
CA ILE A 177 -20.47 23.38 -11.47
C ILE A 177 -18.94 23.30 -11.50
N ASP A 178 -18.35 23.44 -12.69
CA ASP A 178 -16.90 23.43 -12.86
C ASP A 178 -16.21 24.63 -12.18
N ARG A 179 -14.96 24.43 -11.72
CA ARG A 179 -14.17 25.46 -11.00
C ARG A 179 -14.01 26.74 -11.80
N ASP A 180 -13.77 26.64 -13.11
CA ASP A 180 -13.70 27.79 -14.02
C ASP A 180 -14.99 28.63 -13.98
N THR A 181 -16.15 27.97 -13.99
CA THR A 181 -17.45 28.62 -13.89
C THR A 181 -17.68 29.22 -12.51
N LEU A 182 -17.25 28.57 -11.42
CA LEU A 182 -17.31 29.10 -10.06
C LEU A 182 -16.47 30.37 -9.92
N ALA A 183 -15.20 30.35 -10.34
CA ALA A 183 -14.33 31.52 -10.29
C ALA A 183 -14.85 32.65 -11.21
N ALA A 184 -15.14 32.32 -12.48
CA ALA A 184 -15.55 33.30 -13.48
C ALA A 184 -16.96 33.88 -13.26
N ASN A 185 -17.87 33.16 -12.60
CA ASN A 185 -19.27 33.58 -12.43
C ASN A 185 -19.77 33.74 -10.99
N LEU A 186 -19.06 33.26 -9.97
CA LEU A 186 -19.40 33.44 -8.55
C LEU A 186 -18.24 33.99 -7.69
N ASP A 187 -16.98 33.98 -8.16
CA ASP A 187 -15.79 34.40 -7.39
C ASP A 187 -15.45 33.47 -6.22
N ILE A 188 -15.69 32.17 -6.42
CA ILE A 188 -15.30 31.10 -5.50
C ILE A 188 -14.08 30.41 -6.13
N HIS A 189 -12.97 30.45 -5.41
CA HIS A 189 -11.66 29.85 -5.72
C HIS A 189 -11.33 28.79 -4.66
N GLU A 190 -10.23 28.03 -4.83
CA GLU A 190 -9.75 27.01 -3.88
C GLU A 190 -9.70 27.52 -2.43
N GLU A 191 -9.04 28.64 -2.22
CA GLU A 191 -8.87 29.33 -0.92
C GLU A 191 -10.17 29.95 -0.34
N THR A 192 -11.32 29.78 -1.00
CA THR A 192 -12.54 30.50 -0.62
C THR A 192 -13.29 29.77 0.47
N ILE A 193 -13.31 30.37 1.66
CA ILE A 193 -14.17 29.95 2.76
C ILE A 193 -15.58 30.54 2.58
N PHE A 194 -16.60 29.68 2.57
CA PHE A 194 -18.00 30.09 2.45
C PHE A 194 -18.94 29.27 3.33
N ALA A 195 -20.11 29.83 3.65
CA ALA A 195 -21.21 29.10 4.27
C ALA A 195 -22.34 28.88 3.26
N LEU A 196 -23.03 27.73 3.34
CA LEU A 196 -24.12 27.35 2.46
C LEU A 196 -25.51 27.50 3.11
N ALA A 197 -26.50 27.87 2.31
CA ALA A 197 -27.91 27.82 2.66
C ALA A 197 -28.74 27.13 1.55
N LEU A 198 -29.75 26.35 1.93
CA LEU A 198 -30.68 25.70 1.00
C LEU A 198 -32.04 26.37 1.09
N LEU A 199 -32.63 26.70 -0.07
CA LEU A 199 -33.82 27.57 -0.15
C LEU A 199 -34.83 27.03 -1.17
N THR A 200 -36.12 27.08 -0.83
CA THR A 200 -37.26 26.70 -1.69
C THR A 200 -38.35 27.80 -1.67
N GLY A 201 -39.10 27.98 -2.76
CA GLY A 201 -40.26 28.90 -2.71
C GLY A 201 -40.93 29.32 -4.04
N GLU A 202 -42.18 29.82 -3.92
CA GLU A 202 -42.95 30.44 -5.01
C GLU A 202 -42.95 31.99 -4.92
N GLY A 203 -42.08 32.66 -5.69
CA GLY A 203 -42.31 34.07 -6.09
C GLY A 203 -41.25 35.10 -5.70
N ARG A 204 -41.34 36.25 -6.37
CA ARG A 204 -40.35 37.36 -6.45
C ARG A 204 -40.13 38.20 -5.18
N GLU A 205 -40.45 37.70 -3.99
CA GLU A 205 -40.13 38.42 -2.74
C GLU A 205 -39.11 37.61 -1.92
N THR A 206 -37.86 38.04 -1.99
CA THR A 206 -36.67 37.48 -1.35
C THR A 206 -36.63 37.71 0.17
N SER A 207 -37.78 37.66 0.85
CA SER A 207 -37.87 37.94 2.31
C SER A 207 -38.51 36.82 3.11
N SER A 208 -38.72 35.64 2.51
CA SER A 208 -39.09 34.42 3.21
C SER A 208 -38.14 33.32 2.78
N ASN A 209 -36.95 33.31 3.38
CA ASN A 209 -36.11 32.12 3.39
C ASN A 209 -36.92 31.01 4.08
N ASN A 210 -36.87 29.77 3.60
CA ASN A 210 -37.34 28.64 4.40
C ASN A 210 -36.35 28.49 5.57
N ALA A 211 -36.67 29.15 6.69
CA ALA A 211 -35.70 29.46 7.76
C ALA A 211 -35.76 28.48 8.94
N ASP A 212 -36.36 27.29 8.73
CA ASP A 212 -36.57 26.28 9.78
C ASP A 212 -35.64 25.06 9.68
N MET A 213 -34.63 25.09 8.79
CA MET A 213 -33.54 24.11 8.82
C MET A 213 -32.82 24.15 10.17
N ALA A 214 -32.70 23.00 10.84
CA ALA A 214 -32.08 22.89 12.16
C ALA A 214 -31.05 21.76 12.20
N GLY A 215 -29.93 22.00 12.89
CA GLY A 215 -28.92 20.97 13.21
C GLY A 215 -29.38 19.93 14.25
N ALA A 216 -30.53 20.10 14.90
CA ALA A 216 -31.07 19.13 15.87
C ALA A 216 -32.58 19.30 16.16
N LEU A 217 -33.22 18.25 16.67
CA LEU A 217 -34.65 18.12 17.08
C LEU A 217 -35.16 19.14 18.13
N ASP A 218 -34.37 20.14 18.54
CA ASP A 218 -34.75 21.13 19.55
C ASP A 218 -35.50 22.31 18.93
N LEU A 219 -36.82 22.31 19.13
CA LEU A 219 -37.81 23.31 18.73
C LEU A 219 -37.54 24.76 19.20
N SER A 220 -36.54 24.99 20.04
CA SER A 220 -36.27 26.31 20.62
C SER A 220 -35.18 27.13 19.92
N LEU A 221 -34.50 26.58 18.91
CA LEU A 221 -33.33 27.18 18.23
C LEU A 221 -33.53 27.52 16.75
N MET A 222 -34.78 27.67 16.27
CA MET A 222 -35.04 28.11 14.89
C MET A 222 -34.54 29.56 14.67
N GLU A 223 -33.31 29.69 14.17
CA GLU A 223 -32.74 30.66 13.19
C GLU A 223 -31.22 30.93 13.44
N PRO A 224 -30.37 31.13 12.39
CA PRO A 224 -30.65 31.17 10.95
C PRO A 224 -30.04 29.99 10.15
N GLY A 225 -30.72 29.54 9.10
CA GLY A 225 -30.41 28.36 8.27
C GLY A 225 -29.18 28.43 7.37
N TRP A 226 -28.00 28.63 7.97
CA TRP A 226 -26.68 28.53 7.32
C TRP A 226 -25.87 27.37 7.89
N SER A 227 -25.06 26.77 7.02
CA SER A 227 -24.10 25.74 7.42
C SER A 227 -22.94 26.29 8.26
N ASP A 228 -22.15 25.38 8.80
CA ASP A 228 -20.76 25.64 9.20
C ASP A 228 -19.94 26.12 7.98
N GLU A 229 -18.80 26.74 8.26
CA GLU A 229 -17.88 27.22 7.21
C GLU A 229 -17.28 26.03 6.44
N ILE A 230 -17.18 26.17 5.12
CA ILE A 230 -16.61 25.18 4.20
C ILE A 230 -15.37 25.81 3.56
N ALA A 231 -14.22 25.14 3.70
CA ALA A 231 -12.99 25.36 2.93
C ALA A 231 -12.80 24.19 1.95
N LEU A 232 -12.24 24.46 0.76
CA LEU A 232 -12.03 23.41 -0.24
C LEU A 232 -10.70 22.66 -0.06
N ASP A 233 -9.70 23.34 0.48
CA ASP A 233 -8.33 22.93 0.82
C ASP A 233 -7.96 23.87 2.00
N ALA A 234 -7.82 23.33 3.21
CA ALA A 234 -7.87 24.15 4.44
C ALA A 234 -6.49 24.54 4.98
N ASP A 235 -5.49 23.68 4.80
CA ASP A 235 -4.08 23.85 5.17
C ASP A 235 -3.19 24.20 3.95
N GLY A 236 -3.64 23.94 2.72
CA GLY A 236 -2.95 24.37 1.50
C GLY A 236 -1.82 23.43 1.07
N ASP A 237 -1.91 22.17 1.44
CA ASP A 237 -0.98 21.10 1.07
C ASP A 237 -1.21 20.60 -0.39
N GLY A 238 -2.33 20.99 -1.00
CA GLY A 238 -2.72 20.63 -2.36
C GLY A 238 -3.73 19.48 -2.45
N LEU A 239 -4.16 18.96 -1.30
CA LEU A 239 -5.29 18.05 -1.16
C LEU A 239 -6.56 18.83 -0.83
N THR A 240 -7.69 18.13 -0.82
CA THR A 240 -8.98 18.74 -0.48
C THR A 240 -9.52 18.05 0.74
N GLY A 241 -10.19 18.77 1.65
CA GLY A 241 -10.63 18.16 2.91
C GLY A 241 -11.53 16.93 2.77
N ALA A 242 -12.23 16.75 1.65
CA ALA A 242 -12.99 15.53 1.37
C ALA A 242 -12.12 14.34 0.95
N PHE A 243 -10.99 14.60 0.26
CA PHE A 243 -9.99 13.60 -0.10
C PHE A 243 -9.21 13.15 1.13
N GLU A 244 -8.77 14.09 1.95
CA GLU A 244 -8.01 13.86 3.19
C GLU A 244 -8.80 13.01 4.18
N LEU A 245 -10.06 13.39 4.48
CA LEU A 245 -10.97 12.56 5.28
C LEU A 245 -11.24 11.17 4.69
N GLY A 246 -11.13 11.03 3.36
CA GLY A 246 -11.29 9.77 2.65
C GLY A 246 -10.10 8.83 2.83
N MET A 247 -8.91 9.38 3.06
CA MET A 247 -7.68 8.63 3.32
C MET A 247 -7.34 8.49 4.81
N GLY A 248 -7.93 9.32 5.66
CA GLY A 248 -7.68 9.33 7.11
C GLY A 248 -6.76 10.45 7.59
N LEU A 249 -6.38 11.38 6.70
CA LEU A 249 -5.56 12.56 6.97
C LEU A 249 -6.35 13.66 7.71
N ASP A 250 -5.67 14.60 8.37
CA ASP A 250 -6.31 15.75 9.02
C ASP A 250 -6.43 16.94 8.05
N PRO A 251 -7.65 17.35 7.63
CA PRO A 251 -7.86 18.47 6.69
C PRO A 251 -7.41 19.87 7.15
N ASN A 252 -6.72 19.98 8.28
CA ASN A 252 -6.22 21.24 8.81
C ASN A 252 -4.76 21.12 9.23
N ASP A 253 -4.08 20.08 8.79
CA ASP A 253 -2.70 19.76 9.09
C ASP A 253 -2.01 19.32 7.80
N ALA A 254 -1.07 20.15 7.31
CA ALA A 254 -0.47 19.92 5.99
C ALA A 254 0.52 18.73 5.96
N ASP A 255 0.89 18.19 7.12
CA ASP A 255 1.87 17.13 7.37
C ASP A 255 1.32 16.27 8.52
N THR A 256 0.49 15.27 8.19
CA THR A 256 -0.33 14.52 9.15
C THR A 256 0.50 13.64 10.09
N ASP A 257 1.66 13.15 9.65
CA ASP A 257 2.52 12.26 10.44
C ASP A 257 3.80 12.92 11.01
N ASP A 258 3.94 14.22 10.81
CA ASP A 258 4.94 15.10 11.40
C ASP A 258 6.38 14.72 11.03
N ASP A 259 6.61 14.22 9.82
CA ASP A 259 7.94 13.78 9.35
C ASP A 259 8.72 14.90 8.63
N GLY A 260 8.05 16.01 8.28
CA GLY A 260 8.61 17.18 7.61
C GLY A 260 8.24 17.31 6.14
N VAL A 261 7.51 16.34 5.56
CA VAL A 261 6.98 16.34 4.20
C VAL A 261 5.46 16.55 4.27
N ARG A 262 4.88 17.23 3.28
CA ARG A 262 3.43 17.48 3.27
C ARG A 262 2.68 16.30 2.67
N ASP A 263 1.48 15.99 3.15
CA ASP A 263 0.64 14.89 2.66
C ASP A 263 0.49 14.90 1.13
N GLY A 264 0.22 16.07 0.56
CA GLY A 264 0.15 16.26 -0.88
C GLY A 264 1.46 16.00 -1.62
N ASP A 265 2.61 16.34 -1.05
CA ASP A 265 3.94 16.12 -1.62
C ASP A 265 4.35 14.63 -1.52
N GLU A 266 4.06 13.97 -0.40
CA GLU A 266 4.28 12.54 -0.18
C GLU A 266 3.52 11.66 -1.18
N LEU A 267 2.22 11.93 -1.39
CA LEU A 267 1.44 11.19 -2.40
C LEU A 267 1.95 11.37 -3.82
N ASN A 268 2.62 12.49 -4.11
CA ASN A 268 3.28 12.72 -5.41
C ASN A 268 4.59 11.94 -5.54
N LEU A 269 5.25 11.64 -4.42
CA LEU A 269 6.46 10.83 -4.34
C LEU A 269 6.16 9.33 -4.22
N GLY A 270 4.95 8.97 -3.78
CA GLY A 270 4.51 7.59 -3.56
C GLY A 270 4.72 7.08 -2.13
N LEU A 271 4.98 8.00 -1.20
CA LEU A 271 5.12 7.78 0.24
C LEU A 271 3.75 7.66 0.91
N ASP A 272 3.71 7.20 2.17
CA ASP A 272 2.48 7.05 2.96
C ASP A 272 2.34 8.18 4.00
N PRO A 273 1.45 9.17 3.79
CA PRO A 273 1.26 10.35 4.68
C PRO A 273 0.71 10.08 6.08
N LEU A 274 0.66 8.81 6.47
CA LEU A 274 0.26 8.35 7.79
C LEU A 274 1.41 7.61 8.50
N ALA A 275 2.56 7.49 7.82
CA ALA A 275 3.71 6.72 8.21
C ALA A 275 4.97 7.54 8.00
N CYS A 276 5.39 8.16 9.10
CA CYS A 276 6.63 8.91 9.25
C CYS A 276 7.92 8.22 8.76
N ASP A 277 7.87 6.90 8.58
CA ASP A 277 8.88 6.07 7.91
C ASP A 277 8.10 5.08 7.02
N THR A 278 8.15 5.31 5.70
CA THR A 278 7.31 4.61 4.72
C THR A 278 7.80 3.18 4.47
N ASP A 279 9.11 2.94 4.40
CA ASP A 279 9.65 1.63 4.07
C ASP A 279 9.98 0.76 5.30
N GLY A 280 10.06 1.38 6.48
CA GLY A 280 10.13 0.74 7.78
C GLY A 280 11.55 0.45 8.24
N ASP A 281 12.53 1.24 7.83
CA ASP A 281 13.96 1.06 8.10
C ASP A 281 14.49 1.87 9.30
N LEU A 282 13.62 2.68 9.92
CA LEU A 282 13.83 3.59 11.06
C LEU A 282 14.40 4.98 10.72
N LEU A 283 14.59 5.32 9.44
CA LEU A 283 14.83 6.69 9.00
C LEU A 283 13.51 7.35 8.57
N PRO A 284 13.17 8.54 9.10
CA PRO A 284 11.96 9.23 8.65
C PRO A 284 12.06 9.73 7.20
N ASP A 285 10.98 9.68 6.41
CA ASP A 285 11.05 10.01 4.97
C ASP A 285 11.58 11.45 4.74
N GLY A 286 11.18 12.39 5.60
CA GLY A 286 11.72 13.75 5.61
C GLY A 286 13.24 13.83 5.77
N LEU A 287 13.84 12.98 6.63
CA LEU A 287 15.29 12.90 6.82
C LEU A 287 15.97 12.36 5.56
N GLU A 288 15.45 11.26 5.03
CA GLU A 288 15.97 10.60 3.83
C GLU A 288 15.89 11.48 2.58
N LEU A 289 14.86 12.33 2.47
CA LEU A 289 14.73 13.33 1.40
C LEU A 289 15.62 14.56 1.61
N GLY A 290 16.32 14.66 2.74
CA GLY A 290 17.20 15.76 3.10
C GLY A 290 16.46 17.05 3.49
N VAL A 291 15.30 16.92 4.15
CA VAL A 291 14.48 18.04 4.59
C VAL A 291 15.10 18.74 5.80
N ILE A 292 15.79 19.84 5.54
CA ILE A 292 16.38 20.71 6.59
C ILE A 292 15.44 21.80 7.13
N SER A 293 14.26 21.95 6.54
CA SER A 293 13.29 22.99 6.91
C SER A 293 11.90 22.43 6.63
N PRO A 294 11.20 21.93 7.67
CA PRO A 294 9.91 21.28 7.51
C PRO A 294 8.83 22.32 7.22
N ASP A 295 7.63 21.84 6.91
CA ASP A 295 6.48 22.70 6.76
C ASP A 295 6.13 23.40 8.10
N PRO A 296 5.52 24.60 8.10
CA PRO A 296 5.07 25.24 9.33
C PRO A 296 4.09 24.44 10.18
N ASP A 297 3.34 23.51 9.58
CA ASP A 297 2.33 22.72 10.29
C ASP A 297 2.92 21.43 10.93
N THR A 298 4.09 20.95 10.49
CA THR A 298 4.88 19.87 11.13
C THR A 298 5.15 20.14 12.63
N ASP A 299 4.75 19.23 13.52
CA ASP A 299 5.11 19.24 14.95
C ASP A 299 6.55 18.80 15.17
N THR A 300 7.47 19.75 15.03
CA THR A 300 8.91 19.57 15.33
C THR A 300 9.24 19.22 16.80
N ALA A 301 8.26 19.17 17.71
CA ALA A 301 8.45 18.66 19.07
C ALA A 301 8.13 17.16 19.20
N GLY A 302 7.53 16.57 18.15
CA GLY A 302 7.29 15.13 18.01
C GLY A 302 8.56 14.34 17.73
N ALA A 303 8.43 13.02 17.67
CA ALA A 303 9.56 12.10 17.46
C ALA A 303 9.91 11.85 15.98
N CYS A 304 9.02 12.26 15.06
CA CYS A 304 9.10 11.91 13.65
C CYS A 304 10.04 12.83 12.87
N TYR A 305 9.81 14.13 12.90
CA TYR A 305 10.74 15.06 12.26
C TYR A 305 12.11 15.07 12.96
N ARG A 306 13.15 14.62 12.24
CA ARG A 306 14.56 14.80 12.61
C ARG A 306 15.23 15.80 11.69
N THR A 307 16.05 16.68 12.29
CA THR A 307 16.77 17.68 11.49
C THR A 307 18.01 17.05 10.88
N ASP A 308 18.00 16.95 9.56
CA ASP A 308 19.14 16.50 8.79
C ASP A 308 20.40 17.38 9.05
N SER A 309 21.45 16.74 9.55
CA SER A 309 22.75 17.36 9.80
C SER A 309 23.52 17.67 8.50
N ASN A 310 23.16 17.00 7.40
CA ASN A 310 23.76 17.09 6.08
C ASN A 310 22.77 16.79 4.92
N ALA A 311 22.06 17.84 4.46
CA ALA A 311 21.18 17.94 3.26
C ALA A 311 21.64 17.36 1.91
N THR A 312 22.81 16.73 1.84
CA THR A 312 23.32 16.07 0.64
C THR A 312 23.47 14.56 0.79
N PHE A 313 23.27 14.05 1.99
CA PHE A 313 23.19 12.64 2.31
C PHE A 313 21.69 12.29 2.34
N THR A 314 21.27 11.48 1.38
CA THR A 314 19.85 11.18 1.12
C THR A 314 19.78 9.74 0.65
N THR A 315 18.92 8.97 1.27
CA THR A 315 18.57 7.58 0.94
C THR A 315 17.26 7.55 0.16
N ASN A 316 16.70 6.38 -0.07
CA ASN A 316 15.46 6.22 -0.82
C ASN A 316 14.34 5.73 0.12
N PRO A 317 13.35 6.59 0.46
CA PRO A 317 12.28 6.27 1.43
C PRO A 317 11.26 5.19 1.02
N LEU A 318 11.60 4.40 0.00
CA LEU A 318 10.78 3.31 -0.53
C LEU A 318 11.59 2.01 -0.62
N ASP A 319 12.80 2.01 -0.10
CA ASP A 319 13.82 0.99 -0.28
C ASP A 319 14.70 0.91 0.96
N LEU A 320 14.31 0.02 1.88
CA LEU A 320 14.95 -0.32 3.15
C LEU A 320 16.49 -0.42 3.13
N ASP A 321 17.12 -0.62 1.97
CA ASP A 321 18.56 -0.78 1.75
C ASP A 321 18.88 -0.14 0.39
N THR A 322 19.25 1.14 0.41
CA THR A 322 19.38 1.98 -0.80
C THR A 322 20.45 1.47 -1.76
N ASP A 323 21.46 0.76 -1.26
CA ASP A 323 22.60 0.33 -2.06
C ASP A 323 22.69 -1.19 -2.31
N ASP A 324 21.77 -1.97 -1.73
CA ASP A 324 21.69 -3.44 -1.75
C ASP A 324 22.91 -4.11 -1.04
N GLY A 325 23.43 -3.49 0.02
CA GLY A 325 24.61 -3.88 0.79
C GLY A 325 24.36 -5.02 1.79
N GLY A 326 23.14 -5.08 2.34
CA GLY A 326 22.70 -6.11 3.28
C GLY A 326 22.43 -5.61 4.70
N PHE A 327 22.80 -4.38 5.02
CA PHE A 327 22.28 -3.61 6.16
C PHE A 327 21.21 -2.63 5.64
N THR A 328 20.29 -2.21 6.52
CA THR A 328 19.27 -1.22 6.14
C THR A 328 19.81 0.19 6.29
N ASP A 329 19.27 1.19 5.59
CA ASP A 329 19.86 2.54 5.67
C ASP A 329 19.85 3.08 7.12
N GLY A 330 18.79 2.81 7.90
CA GLY A 330 18.73 3.11 9.34
C GLY A 330 19.57 2.22 10.28
N ASP A 331 20.12 1.10 9.80
CA ASP A 331 21.15 0.34 10.54
C ASP A 331 22.53 0.99 10.41
N GLU A 332 22.75 1.62 9.27
CA GLU A 332 24.00 2.23 8.85
C GLU A 332 24.13 3.68 9.36
N ASP A 333 23.02 4.42 9.45
CA ASP A 333 22.84 5.72 10.13
C ASP A 333 22.03 5.52 11.43
N TRP A 334 22.61 4.80 12.40
CA TRP A 334 21.88 4.34 13.59
C TRP A 334 21.54 5.47 14.57
N ASP A 335 22.29 6.58 14.54
CA ASP A 335 21.95 7.77 15.34
C ASP A 335 20.89 8.64 14.64
N THR A 336 20.54 8.32 13.39
CA THR A 336 19.55 8.97 12.51
C THR A 336 19.81 10.46 12.35
N SER A 337 21.09 10.82 12.25
CA SER A 337 21.53 12.21 12.10
C SER A 337 21.54 12.67 10.65
N GLY A 338 21.38 11.77 9.68
CA GLY A 338 21.50 12.06 8.26
C GLY A 338 22.96 12.31 7.85
N SER A 339 23.93 11.70 8.55
CA SER A 339 25.35 11.79 8.22
C SER A 339 26.08 10.53 8.67
N VAL A 340 27.04 10.06 7.86
CA VAL A 340 27.95 8.99 8.28
C VAL A 340 29.00 9.50 9.27
N ASP A 341 28.90 9.02 10.51
CA ASP A 341 29.85 9.24 11.59
C ASP A 341 30.97 8.18 11.66
N TYR A 342 31.89 8.33 12.62
CA TYR A 342 33.10 7.49 12.67
C TYR A 342 32.77 6.02 12.90
N TRP A 343 31.76 5.71 13.72
CA TRP A 343 31.31 4.35 14.04
C TRP A 343 30.17 3.85 13.15
N GLU A 344 29.89 4.56 12.06
CA GLU A 344 28.85 4.22 11.10
C GLU A 344 29.44 3.70 9.79
N ILE A 345 28.60 3.03 9.01
CA ILE A 345 28.87 2.65 7.62
C ILE A 345 27.99 3.52 6.70
N ASP A 346 28.35 3.61 5.42
CA ASP A 346 27.72 4.56 4.49
C ASP A 346 26.60 3.84 3.72
N PRO A 347 25.31 4.18 3.90
CA PRO A 347 24.13 3.60 3.23
C PRO A 347 24.13 3.66 1.70
N LEU A 348 25.18 4.23 1.11
CA LEU A 348 25.39 4.38 -0.32
C LEU A 348 26.63 3.60 -0.81
N VAL A 349 27.29 2.81 0.04
CA VAL A 349 28.56 2.10 -0.21
C VAL A 349 28.57 0.60 0.21
N THR A 350 28.06 -0.26 -0.67
CA THR A 350 28.08 -1.76 -0.58
C THR A 350 29.38 -2.49 -0.16
N GLU A 351 30.53 -1.82 -0.12
CA GLU A 351 31.81 -2.43 0.26
C GLU A 351 32.06 -2.45 1.78
N ASP A 352 31.38 -1.61 2.58
CA ASP A 352 31.53 -1.58 4.05
C ASP A 352 30.48 -2.39 4.82
N ASP A 353 29.45 -2.92 4.14
CA ASP A 353 28.45 -3.88 4.66
C ASP A 353 28.92 -5.33 4.82
N LEU A 354 30.19 -5.60 4.53
CA LEU A 354 30.69 -6.98 4.58
C LEU A 354 30.70 -7.47 6.03
N ASP A 355 29.84 -8.43 6.35
CA ASP A 355 29.84 -9.17 7.61
C ASP A 355 30.33 -10.61 7.34
N THR A 356 31.60 -10.89 7.68
CA THR A 356 32.29 -12.13 7.28
C THR A 356 31.84 -13.36 8.09
N ASP A 357 31.49 -13.20 9.37
CA ASP A 357 31.07 -14.26 10.29
C ASP A 357 29.57 -14.31 10.58
N ALA A 358 28.81 -13.31 10.12
CA ALA A 358 27.35 -13.22 10.12
C ALA A 358 26.74 -13.08 11.52
N GLU A 359 27.37 -12.29 12.37
CA GLU A 359 26.91 -11.94 13.73
C GLU A 359 26.17 -10.61 13.81
N GLY A 360 26.10 -9.86 12.71
CA GLY A 360 25.34 -8.61 12.63
C GLY A 360 26.15 -7.35 12.91
N ILE A 361 27.47 -7.46 13.04
CA ILE A 361 28.42 -6.35 13.09
C ILE A 361 29.21 -6.36 11.77
N PRO A 362 29.29 -5.23 11.03
CA PRO A 362 30.09 -5.19 9.80
C PRO A 362 31.60 -5.28 10.06
N ASP A 363 32.36 -5.97 9.19
CA ASP A 363 33.83 -6.06 9.21
C ASP A 363 34.46 -4.65 9.28
N ALA A 364 33.82 -3.65 8.68
CA ALA A 364 34.28 -2.27 8.66
C ALA A 364 34.24 -1.61 10.05
N ILE A 365 33.34 -2.06 10.92
CA ILE A 365 33.17 -1.61 12.30
C ILE A 365 34.11 -2.37 13.24
N GLU A 366 34.19 -3.69 13.15
CA GLU A 366 35.14 -4.51 13.91
C GLU A 366 36.60 -4.04 13.70
N VAL A 367 36.98 -3.77 12.44
CA VAL A 367 38.33 -3.28 12.13
C VAL A 367 38.63 -1.90 12.75
N LYS A 368 37.61 -1.05 12.95
CA LYS A 368 37.80 0.24 13.63
C LYS A 368 38.10 0.00 15.12
N CYS A 369 37.34 -0.90 15.76
CA CYS A 369 37.53 -1.32 17.15
C CYS A 369 38.96 -1.81 17.41
N ASP A 370 39.38 -2.80 16.62
CA ASP A 370 40.71 -3.42 16.64
C ASP A 370 41.85 -2.39 16.56
N LEU A 371 41.68 -1.40 15.68
CA LEU A 371 42.66 -0.34 15.44
C LEU A 371 42.78 0.61 16.63
N ASP A 372 41.67 0.92 17.31
CA ASP A 372 41.63 1.86 18.42
C ASP A 372 42.10 1.19 19.74
N LEU A 373 41.76 -0.07 19.97
CA LEU A 373 42.29 -0.92 21.05
C LEU A 373 43.77 -1.32 20.82
N GLY A 374 44.26 -1.19 19.59
CA GLY A 374 45.64 -1.50 19.23
C GLY A 374 45.95 -3.00 19.21
N VAL A 375 44.89 -3.80 19.14
CA VAL A 375 44.90 -5.22 18.84
C VAL A 375 45.15 -5.37 17.33
N PHE A 376 45.83 -6.45 16.95
CA PHE A 376 46.08 -6.75 15.54
C PHE A 376 45.77 -8.23 15.38
N ASP A 377 44.51 -8.60 15.60
CA ASP A 377 44.05 -9.84 15.02
C ASP A 377 43.89 -9.63 13.50
N ASP A 378 44.17 -10.68 12.73
CA ASP A 378 44.11 -10.65 11.27
C ASP A 378 42.77 -11.27 10.78
N ALA A 379 41.79 -11.45 11.67
CA ALA A 379 40.51 -12.10 11.41
C ALA A 379 39.35 -11.32 12.07
N PRO A 380 38.22 -11.12 11.37
CA PRO A 380 36.93 -10.88 12.05
C PRO A 380 36.67 -12.13 12.89
N ASP A 381 36.68 -11.97 14.21
CA ASP A 381 36.74 -13.04 15.17
C ASP A 381 35.59 -13.01 16.16
N GLY A 382 34.37 -13.27 15.68
CA GLY A 382 33.16 -13.37 16.50
C GLY A 382 33.29 -13.66 18.00
N GLY A 383 33.49 -12.59 18.76
CA GLY A 383 33.31 -12.50 20.19
C GLY A 383 34.48 -11.90 20.98
N ASP A 384 34.19 -10.72 21.53
CA ASP A 384 34.80 -10.00 22.67
C ASP A 384 36.04 -9.17 22.28
N SER A 385 35.80 -8.02 21.63
CA SER A 385 36.81 -7.15 21.02
C SER A 385 37.71 -6.44 22.04
N ASP A 386 37.13 -5.95 23.14
CA ASP A 386 37.81 -5.24 24.22
C ASP A 386 38.32 -6.20 25.31
N GLY A 387 37.74 -7.40 25.41
CA GLY A 387 38.24 -8.52 26.20
C GLY A 387 37.72 -8.54 27.63
N ASP A 388 36.57 -7.92 27.89
CA ASP A 388 35.95 -7.76 29.21
C ASP A 388 35.15 -9.01 29.65
N GLY A 389 34.78 -9.86 28.69
CA GLY A 389 34.02 -11.10 28.90
C GLY A 389 32.55 -11.03 28.50
N ILE A 390 32.08 -9.89 28.00
CA ILE A 390 30.80 -9.69 27.31
C ILE A 390 31.05 -9.90 25.81
N LEU A 391 30.06 -10.42 25.07
CA LEU A 391 30.23 -10.64 23.64
C LEU A 391 29.83 -9.39 22.85
N ASP A 392 30.59 -9.06 21.79
CA ASP A 392 30.26 -7.91 20.92
C ASP A 392 28.79 -7.94 20.42
N GLU A 393 28.25 -9.15 20.15
CA GLU A 393 26.86 -9.31 19.74
C GLU A 393 25.86 -8.91 20.83
N GLU A 394 26.19 -9.09 22.11
CA GLU A 394 25.36 -8.73 23.27
C GLU A 394 25.36 -7.20 23.46
N GLU A 395 26.50 -6.57 23.24
CA GLU A 395 26.71 -5.12 23.39
C GLU A 395 26.19 -4.33 22.19
N TRP A 396 26.26 -4.90 20.99
CA TRP A 396 25.78 -4.28 19.75
C TRP A 396 24.25 -4.29 19.61
N SER A 397 23.58 -5.27 20.24
CA SER A 397 22.18 -5.63 19.97
C SER A 397 21.15 -4.58 20.39
N ARG A 398 21.51 -3.59 21.22
CA ARG A 398 20.57 -2.57 21.73
C ARG A 398 20.65 -1.28 20.91
N ARG A 399 19.92 -1.23 19.77
CA ARG A 399 19.85 -0.02 18.92
C ARG A 399 19.38 1.20 19.73
N GLY A 400 20.15 2.29 19.65
CA GLY A 400 19.93 3.53 20.40
C GLY A 400 20.70 3.65 21.72
N LEU A 401 21.44 2.59 22.13
CA LEU A 401 22.32 2.54 23.29
C LEU A 401 23.73 2.03 22.90
N ARG A 402 24.12 2.19 21.62
CA ARG A 402 25.39 1.67 21.09
C ARG A 402 26.63 2.43 21.57
N ASP A 403 26.43 3.62 22.15
CA ASP A 403 27.43 4.52 22.75
C ASP A 403 26.69 5.18 23.93
N PHE A 404 26.69 4.51 25.09
CA PHE A 404 25.79 4.85 26.20
C PHE A 404 26.19 6.16 26.89
N ASP A 405 27.48 6.35 27.15
CA ASP A 405 28.02 7.56 27.79
C ASP A 405 28.20 8.75 26.81
N GLY A 406 28.20 8.48 25.50
CA GLY A 406 28.34 9.47 24.45
C GLY A 406 29.77 10.02 24.31
N ASP A 407 30.80 9.29 24.75
CA ASP A 407 32.19 9.71 24.61
C ASP A 407 32.75 9.50 23.19
N GLY A 408 32.00 8.74 22.39
CA GLY A 408 32.32 8.41 21.01
C GLY A 408 33.19 7.17 20.86
N TYR A 409 33.08 6.20 21.77
CA TYR A 409 33.31 4.78 21.52
C TYR A 409 31.97 4.03 21.52
N VAL A 410 31.94 2.89 20.84
CA VAL A 410 30.77 1.99 20.91
C VAL A 410 31.02 1.00 22.02
N ASN A 411 29.98 0.56 22.73
CA ASN A 411 30.12 -0.22 23.97
C ASN A 411 31.08 -1.42 23.84
N PHE A 412 30.95 -2.25 22.79
CA PHE A 412 31.88 -3.38 22.55
C PHE A 412 33.35 -3.01 22.25
N CYS A 413 33.66 -1.71 22.19
CA CYS A 413 35.01 -1.16 22.06
C CYS A 413 35.39 -0.25 23.23
N ASP A 414 34.51 -0.10 24.21
CA ASP A 414 34.71 0.70 25.41
C ASP A 414 35.00 -0.24 26.59
N GLU A 415 35.94 0.15 27.46
CA GLU A 415 36.29 -0.66 28.64
C GLU A 415 35.44 -0.26 29.88
N ASP A 416 34.57 0.75 29.74
CA ASP A 416 33.75 1.43 30.78
C ASP A 416 32.59 2.14 30.07
N SER A 417 31.57 1.37 29.66
CA SER A 417 30.54 1.78 28.68
C SER A 417 29.62 2.91 29.16
N ASP A 418 29.57 3.21 30.47
CA ASP A 418 28.77 4.29 31.03
C ASP A 418 29.56 5.44 31.71
N ASP A 419 30.90 5.35 31.71
CA ASP A 419 31.89 6.30 32.29
C ASP A 419 31.55 6.71 33.73
N ASP A 420 30.98 5.79 34.51
CA ASP A 420 30.76 5.99 35.94
C ASP A 420 32.00 5.67 36.78
N GLY A 421 32.92 4.88 36.21
CA GLY A 421 34.24 4.56 36.75
C GLY A 421 34.39 3.14 37.28
N VAL A 422 33.37 2.30 37.16
CA VAL A 422 33.47 0.84 37.23
C VAL A 422 33.69 0.29 35.80
N PRO A 423 34.65 -0.62 35.58
CA PRO A 423 34.84 -1.23 34.25
C PRO A 423 33.87 -2.38 33.98
N ASP A 424 33.46 -2.53 32.72
CA ASP A 424 32.50 -3.55 32.23
C ASP A 424 32.90 -5.00 32.61
N GLU A 425 34.22 -5.33 32.66
CA GLU A 425 34.75 -6.63 33.14
C GLU A 425 34.29 -6.96 34.58
N ILE A 426 33.97 -5.94 35.39
CA ILE A 426 33.55 -6.05 36.79
C ILE A 426 32.03 -6.10 36.91
N GLU A 427 31.31 -5.23 36.22
CA GLU A 427 29.85 -5.14 36.25
C GLU A 427 29.20 -6.34 35.56
N GLY A 428 29.66 -6.65 34.35
CA GLY A 428 29.13 -7.74 33.54
C GLY A 428 27.73 -7.50 32.98
N ASP A 429 27.13 -8.57 32.45
CA ASP A 429 25.84 -8.55 31.75
C ASP A 429 24.61 -8.79 32.66
N GLU A 430 24.78 -8.71 33.99
CA GLU A 430 23.70 -8.84 34.97
C GLU A 430 22.85 -7.55 35.04
N ASP A 431 21.68 -7.62 35.67
CA ASP A 431 20.67 -6.52 35.76
C ASP A 431 20.20 -6.50 37.22
N SER A 432 20.97 -5.79 38.05
CA SER A 432 20.93 -5.85 39.52
C SER A 432 19.61 -5.34 40.10
N ASP A 433 19.05 -4.26 39.57
CA ASP A 433 17.76 -3.70 40.02
C ASP A 433 16.53 -4.25 39.25
N GLY A 434 16.76 -4.93 38.12
CA GLY A 434 15.72 -5.54 37.29
C GLY A 434 14.92 -4.56 36.44
N ASP A 435 15.43 -3.36 36.18
CA ASP A 435 14.77 -2.35 35.35
C ASP A 435 14.94 -2.59 33.83
N GLY A 436 15.86 -3.49 33.48
CA GLY A 436 16.11 -3.96 32.12
C GLY A 436 17.36 -3.37 31.45
N PHE A 437 18.12 -2.49 32.13
CA PHE A 437 19.48 -2.12 31.75
C PHE A 437 20.49 -3.06 32.45
N PRO A 438 21.43 -3.67 31.72
CA PRO A 438 22.53 -4.40 32.35
C PRO A 438 23.46 -3.44 33.07
N ASP A 439 24.09 -3.92 34.14
CA ASP A 439 24.95 -3.15 35.03
C ASP A 439 26.04 -2.39 34.25
N TYR A 440 26.71 -3.00 33.26
CA TYR A 440 27.74 -2.33 32.43
C TYR A 440 27.25 -1.11 31.62
N ILE A 441 25.94 -0.87 31.53
CA ILE A 441 25.34 0.32 30.91
C ILE A 441 24.30 0.96 31.84
N ASP A 442 24.47 0.84 33.15
CA ASP A 442 23.60 1.45 34.14
C ASP A 442 24.38 2.15 35.26
N THR A 443 24.40 3.48 35.21
CA THR A 443 25.15 4.35 36.13
C THR A 443 24.72 4.30 37.61
N ASP A 444 23.71 3.49 37.96
CA ASP A 444 23.08 3.33 39.28
C ASP A 444 22.47 1.91 39.35
N SER A 445 23.33 0.88 39.28
CA SER A 445 22.97 -0.53 39.03
C SER A 445 21.96 -1.13 40.04
N ASP A 446 21.86 -0.60 41.26
CA ASP A 446 20.90 -1.01 42.29
C ASP A 446 19.75 -0.01 42.53
N ASN A 447 19.81 1.14 41.86
CA ASN A 447 18.82 2.22 41.86
C ASN A 447 18.51 2.79 43.26
N ASP A 448 19.51 2.79 44.14
CA ASP A 448 19.44 3.40 45.47
C ASP A 448 19.47 4.95 45.41
N GLY A 449 19.88 5.49 44.26
CA GLY A 449 20.00 6.93 43.98
C GLY A 449 21.41 7.50 44.17
N THR A 450 22.41 6.64 44.29
CA THR A 450 23.84 6.92 44.34
C THR A 450 24.50 6.26 43.14
N PRO A 451 25.16 7.03 42.25
CA PRO A 451 25.83 6.42 41.10
C PRO A 451 26.95 5.49 41.52
N ASP A 452 27.23 4.49 40.68
CA ASP A 452 28.18 3.43 41.01
C ASP A 452 29.59 3.98 41.28
N GLY A 453 30.32 3.19 42.05
CA GLY A 453 31.38 3.67 42.93
C GLY A 453 32.72 2.97 42.78
N ASP A 454 33.45 2.85 43.88
CA ASP A 454 34.65 2.01 43.91
C ASP A 454 34.18 0.55 44.00
N PRO A 455 34.48 -0.35 43.05
CA PRO A 455 33.97 -1.72 43.04
C PRO A 455 34.51 -2.60 44.20
N ASP A 456 35.45 -2.07 44.98
CA ASP A 456 35.94 -2.66 46.23
C ASP A 456 35.27 -2.05 47.50
N GLU A 457 34.35 -1.08 47.36
CA GLU A 457 33.61 -0.45 48.48
C GLU A 457 32.42 -1.34 48.87
N ASP A 458 32.33 -1.59 50.19
CA ASP A 458 31.40 -2.47 50.88
C ASP A 458 31.24 -1.81 52.27
N SER A 459 30.29 -0.88 52.34
CA SER A 459 30.14 0.16 53.35
C SER A 459 29.71 -0.41 54.68
N ASP A 460 28.90 -1.46 54.65
CA ASP A 460 28.37 -2.12 55.82
C ASP A 460 29.03 -3.47 56.14
N GLY A 461 29.74 -4.06 55.18
CA GLY A 461 30.62 -5.21 55.35
C GLY A 461 29.93 -6.56 55.20
N ASP A 462 28.83 -6.64 54.46
CA ASP A 462 28.04 -7.85 54.25
C ASP A 462 28.59 -8.74 53.10
N GLY A 463 29.37 -8.15 52.19
CA GLY A 463 30.05 -8.81 51.08
C GLY A 463 29.40 -8.63 49.71
N ILE A 464 28.33 -7.85 49.60
CA ILE A 464 27.82 -7.25 48.36
C ILE A 464 28.50 -5.88 48.21
N PRO A 465 29.05 -5.51 47.05
CA PRO A 465 29.58 -4.17 46.84
C PRO A 465 28.47 -3.11 46.84
N ASP A 466 28.78 -1.89 47.29
CA ASP A 466 27.83 -0.77 47.41
C ASP A 466 27.09 -0.41 46.10
N TYR A 467 27.61 -0.79 44.92
CA TYR A 467 26.95 -0.51 43.63
C TYR A 467 25.92 -1.58 43.23
N GLN A 468 25.88 -2.70 43.95
CA GLN A 468 24.91 -3.78 43.75
C GLN A 468 24.00 -3.93 44.99
N ASP A 469 24.08 -2.99 45.95
CA ASP A 469 23.42 -3.07 47.24
C ASP A 469 22.53 -1.85 47.53
N PRO A 470 21.20 -1.98 47.38
CA PRO A 470 20.28 -0.87 47.55
C PRO A 470 20.14 -0.33 49.00
N ASP A 471 20.77 -0.93 50.04
CA ASP A 471 20.81 -0.36 51.41
C ASP A 471 22.18 -0.52 52.13
N ASP A 472 23.17 0.26 51.68
CA ASP A 472 24.51 0.53 52.27
C ASP A 472 24.64 0.68 53.82
N GLU A 473 23.55 0.83 54.56
CA GLU A 473 23.55 1.01 56.02
C GLU A 473 23.13 -0.25 56.79
N ASP A 474 22.65 -1.29 56.11
CA ASP A 474 21.95 -2.38 56.76
C ASP A 474 22.89 -3.43 57.38
N GLY A 475 24.11 -3.57 56.88
CA GLY A 475 24.99 -4.73 57.00
C GLY A 475 24.79 -5.71 58.18
N PRO A 476 25.83 -6.07 58.95
CA PRO A 476 25.66 -7.21 59.86
C PRO A 476 24.73 -6.93 61.05
N ASP A 477 24.58 -5.69 61.51
CA ASP A 477 23.83 -5.35 62.74
C ASP A 477 22.43 -4.71 62.46
N GLY A 478 22.03 -4.52 61.19
CA GLY A 478 20.70 -4.01 60.78
C GLY A 478 19.66 -5.13 60.66
N ASP A 479 18.42 -4.78 60.30
CA ASP A 479 17.19 -5.60 60.38
C ASP A 479 16.44 -5.34 59.07
N LEU A 480 16.91 -5.95 57.97
CA LEU A 480 16.54 -5.59 56.59
C LEU A 480 15.04 -5.74 56.34
N ASP A 481 14.45 -6.79 56.90
CA ASP A 481 13.03 -7.11 56.74
C ASP A 481 12.12 -6.50 57.84
N GLY A 482 12.72 -5.95 58.90
CA GLY A 482 12.04 -5.22 59.98
C GLY A 482 11.26 -6.11 60.94
N ASP A 483 11.61 -7.39 61.03
CA ASP A 483 10.94 -8.39 61.85
C ASP A 483 11.40 -8.37 63.33
N GLY A 484 12.55 -7.74 63.58
CA GLY A 484 13.12 -7.51 64.90
C GLY A 484 14.33 -8.36 65.26
N LEU A 485 14.85 -9.18 64.35
CA LEU A 485 16.20 -9.75 64.37
C LEU A 485 17.18 -8.83 63.64
N THR A 486 18.46 -9.19 63.64
CA THR A 486 19.44 -8.48 62.83
C THR A 486 20.03 -9.43 61.79
N ASN A 487 20.52 -8.93 60.64
CA ASN A 487 21.08 -9.73 59.57
C ASN A 487 22.16 -10.73 60.06
N THR A 488 22.99 -10.36 61.07
CA THR A 488 23.93 -11.31 61.74
C THR A 488 23.23 -12.30 62.64
N GLU A 489 22.19 -11.90 63.37
CA GLU A 489 21.39 -12.83 64.18
C GLU A 489 20.69 -13.85 63.27
N GLU A 490 20.29 -13.43 62.08
CA GLU A 490 19.65 -14.28 61.06
C GLU A 490 20.65 -15.19 60.37
N ASP A 491 21.83 -14.69 59.96
CA ASP A 491 22.92 -15.53 59.44
C ASP A 491 23.45 -16.51 60.52
N GLU A 492 23.50 -16.12 61.80
CA GLU A 492 23.81 -17.03 62.91
C GLU A 492 22.72 -18.08 63.14
N CYS A 493 21.45 -17.74 62.89
CA CYS A 493 20.29 -18.62 62.97
C CYS A 493 20.13 -19.49 61.71
N GLY A 494 20.66 -19.07 60.57
CA GLY A 494 20.43 -19.62 59.23
C GLY A 494 19.11 -19.18 58.59
N SER A 495 18.48 -18.11 59.09
CA SER A 495 17.30 -17.47 58.52
C SER A 495 17.69 -16.45 57.45
N ASP A 496 16.73 -16.07 56.58
CA ASP A 496 16.93 -15.16 55.45
C ASP A 496 16.76 -13.71 55.92
N PRO A 497 17.84 -12.90 55.95
CA PRO A 497 17.79 -11.52 56.43
C PRO A 497 16.77 -10.64 55.71
N THR A 498 16.39 -11.02 54.48
CA THR A 498 15.50 -10.25 53.62
C THR A 498 14.03 -10.61 53.76
N ASN A 499 13.72 -11.66 54.54
CA ASN A 499 12.38 -12.22 54.63
C ASN A 499 11.90 -12.33 56.08
N PRO A 500 10.89 -11.53 56.49
CA PRO A 500 10.47 -11.40 57.89
C PRO A 500 9.68 -12.61 58.43
N ASP A 501 9.77 -13.75 57.76
CA ASP A 501 9.09 -15.03 57.99
C ASP A 501 9.78 -16.08 57.08
N THR A 502 11.01 -16.47 57.44
CA THR A 502 11.92 -17.26 56.59
C THR A 502 11.33 -18.60 56.17
N ASP A 503 10.61 -19.24 57.09
CA ASP A 503 10.02 -20.55 56.86
C ASP A 503 8.56 -20.50 56.37
N GLY A 504 7.98 -19.30 56.31
CA GLY A 504 6.70 -18.99 55.70
C GLY A 504 5.50 -19.54 56.47
N ASP A 505 5.64 -19.78 57.78
CA ASP A 505 4.59 -20.36 58.62
C ASP A 505 3.53 -19.31 59.06
N GLY A 506 3.87 -18.02 58.94
CA GLY A 506 3.02 -16.88 59.28
C GLY A 506 3.31 -16.24 60.64
N ILE A 507 4.40 -16.61 61.32
CA ILE A 507 4.95 -15.97 62.51
C ILE A 507 6.31 -15.35 62.13
N PRO A 508 6.55 -14.05 62.38
CA PRO A 508 7.84 -13.48 62.06
C PRO A 508 8.97 -14.08 62.87
N ASP A 509 10.13 -14.29 62.25
CA ASP A 509 11.32 -14.92 62.82
C ASP A 509 11.70 -14.32 64.19
N GLY A 510 11.63 -12.99 64.32
CA GLY A 510 11.88 -12.24 65.55
C GLY A 510 10.83 -12.42 66.66
N GLU A 511 9.62 -12.92 66.34
CA GLU A 511 8.62 -13.34 67.33
C GLU A 511 8.78 -14.81 67.78
N GLU A 512 9.54 -15.64 67.07
CA GLU A 512 9.71 -17.08 67.33
C GLU A 512 10.80 -17.42 68.36
N GLY A 513 11.81 -16.55 68.49
CA GLY A 513 12.80 -16.60 69.56
C GLY A 513 14.24 -16.82 69.08
N PRO A 514 15.22 -16.93 70.00
CA PRO A 514 16.64 -16.97 69.64
C PRO A 514 17.06 -18.31 69.00
N CYS A 515 18.13 -18.29 68.19
CA CYS A 515 18.67 -19.41 67.38
C CYS A 515 18.93 -20.76 68.07
N ASP A 516 18.79 -20.86 69.41
CA ASP A 516 19.01 -22.08 70.18
C ASP A 516 17.74 -22.66 70.83
N GLU A 517 16.58 -22.05 70.58
CA GLU A 517 15.27 -22.59 70.95
C GLU A 517 14.78 -23.54 69.84
N ASP A 518 14.63 -24.80 70.21
CA ASP A 518 14.17 -25.94 69.41
C ASP A 518 13.14 -26.65 70.32
N GLU A 519 11.86 -26.29 70.17
CA GLU A 519 10.78 -26.69 71.09
C GLU A 519 10.34 -28.14 70.93
N ASP A 520 10.57 -28.76 69.77
CA ASP A 520 10.21 -30.15 69.49
C ASP A 520 11.41 -31.15 69.60
N CYS A 521 12.61 -30.59 69.78
CA CYS A 521 13.90 -31.25 70.01
C CYS A 521 14.43 -32.03 68.79
N ASP A 522 14.08 -31.64 67.56
CA ASP A 522 14.49 -32.32 66.33
C ASP A 522 15.84 -31.85 65.75
N GLY A 523 16.36 -30.74 66.27
CA GLY A 523 17.65 -30.15 65.92
C GLY A 523 17.57 -29.04 64.88
N ILE A 524 16.38 -28.61 64.47
CA ILE A 524 16.12 -27.40 63.70
C ILE A 524 15.66 -26.32 64.70
N PRO A 525 16.26 -25.12 64.70
CA PRO A 525 15.77 -24.02 65.54
C PRO A 525 14.37 -23.59 65.07
N ASN A 526 13.53 -23.13 66.00
CA ASN A 526 12.14 -22.76 65.72
C ASN A 526 11.99 -21.78 64.54
N ILE A 527 12.91 -20.82 64.42
CA ILE A 527 13.00 -19.81 63.34
C ILE A 527 13.15 -20.39 61.91
N LEU A 528 13.45 -21.69 61.79
CA LEU A 528 13.60 -22.42 60.54
C LEU A 528 12.69 -23.66 60.50
N ASP A 529 11.77 -23.77 61.45
CA ASP A 529 10.88 -24.90 61.62
C ASP A 529 9.43 -24.53 61.24
N PRO A 530 9.03 -24.76 59.98
CA PRO A 530 7.70 -24.38 59.48
C PRO A 530 6.56 -25.21 60.10
N VAL A 531 6.87 -26.09 61.06
CA VAL A 531 5.93 -26.99 61.71
C VAL A 531 6.07 -26.92 63.23
N ASP A 532 5.81 -25.75 63.81
CA ASP A 532 5.86 -25.47 65.25
C ASP A 532 4.84 -26.32 66.09
N ASP A 533 5.12 -27.63 66.25
CA ASP A 533 4.18 -28.64 66.76
C ASP A 533 4.43 -29.07 68.24
N ASN A 534 5.52 -28.59 68.82
CA ASN A 534 5.70 -28.35 70.24
C ASN A 534 5.64 -29.63 71.13
N LEU A 535 6.36 -30.71 70.75
CA LEU A 535 6.16 -32.04 71.37
C LEU A 535 7.39 -32.96 71.59
N CYS A 536 8.28 -32.64 72.53
CA CYS A 536 9.34 -33.59 72.97
C CYS A 536 8.80 -34.79 73.82
N ASP A 537 8.91 -36.06 73.36
CA ASP A 537 8.73 -37.29 74.20
C ASP A 537 9.97 -38.20 74.25
N THR A 538 10.49 -38.36 75.47
CA THR A 538 11.70 -39.07 75.88
C THR A 538 11.46 -40.53 76.29
N SER A 539 10.87 -41.38 75.42
CA SER A 539 10.80 -42.80 75.75
C SER A 539 10.80 -43.81 74.59
N VAL A 540 11.97 -44.40 74.29
CA VAL A 540 12.23 -45.85 74.06
C VAL A 540 13.74 -46.07 73.76
N PRO A 541 14.36 -47.22 74.13
CA PRO A 541 15.81 -47.40 74.16
C PRO A 541 16.43 -48.03 72.89
N ASP A 542 17.65 -47.59 72.62
CA ASP A 542 18.74 -48.11 71.76
C ASP A 542 18.66 -49.61 71.36
N ASP A 543 18.31 -49.86 70.09
CA ASP A 543 18.89 -50.81 69.12
C ASP A 543 17.83 -51.23 68.08
N THR A 544 17.59 -50.36 67.09
CA THR A 544 17.26 -50.66 65.68
C THR A 544 17.10 -49.32 64.96
N ALA A 545 17.84 -49.11 63.87
CA ALA A 545 17.49 -48.09 62.89
C ALA A 545 16.01 -48.28 62.50
N VAL A 546 15.21 -47.25 62.74
CA VAL A 546 13.83 -47.15 62.28
C VAL A 546 13.75 -45.82 61.56
N ASP A 547 13.42 -45.91 60.27
CA ASP A 547 13.21 -44.82 59.33
C ASP A 547 12.30 -43.73 59.90
N VAL A 548 12.75 -42.48 59.84
CA VAL A 548 11.86 -41.31 59.80
C VAL A 548 11.38 -41.20 58.33
N PRO A 549 10.08 -41.27 58.05
CA PRO A 549 9.54 -41.02 56.70
C PRO A 549 9.50 -39.50 56.48
N GLY A 550 10.31 -38.97 55.55
CA GLY A 550 10.33 -37.53 55.27
C GLY A 550 11.53 -37.06 54.47
N THR A 551 12.72 -37.56 54.78
CA THR A 551 13.96 -37.13 54.10
C THR A 551 14.21 -37.96 52.84
N PHE A 552 14.23 -37.29 51.68
CA PHE A 552 14.64 -37.86 50.39
C PHE A 552 16.18 -38.03 50.32
N ASP A 553 16.77 -38.75 51.27
CA ASP A 553 18.22 -38.98 51.33
C ASP A 553 18.60 -40.35 50.73
N GLY A 554 19.58 -40.34 49.83
CA GLY A 554 20.16 -41.51 49.17
C GLY A 554 19.23 -42.22 48.18
N GLY A 555 18.71 -41.51 47.17
CA GLY A 555 17.86 -42.06 46.11
C GLY A 555 17.77 -41.17 44.85
N VAL A 556 16.94 -41.56 43.89
CA VAL A 556 16.73 -40.84 42.61
C VAL A 556 15.24 -40.71 42.26
N PHE A 557 14.87 -39.59 41.63
CA PHE A 557 13.53 -39.36 41.11
C PHE A 557 13.34 -40.03 39.75
N THR A 558 12.26 -40.79 39.59
CA THR A 558 11.99 -41.60 38.38
C THR A 558 10.50 -41.69 38.09
N GLY A 559 10.13 -42.31 36.98
CA GLY A 559 8.79 -42.83 36.72
C GLY A 559 8.66 -44.34 36.97
N GLY A 560 7.44 -44.84 36.74
CA GLY A 560 7.09 -46.25 36.75
C GLY A 560 7.68 -46.96 35.53
N ALA A 561 8.47 -48.02 35.75
CA ALA A 561 8.64 -49.03 34.70
C ALA A 561 9.09 -50.39 35.25
N CYS A 562 8.23 -51.40 35.04
CA CYS A 562 8.54 -52.82 35.09
C CYS A 562 8.64 -53.44 33.67
N SER A 563 9.80 -53.37 32.99
CA SER A 563 10.45 -54.45 32.19
C SER A 563 11.32 -54.01 30.99
N ALA A 564 12.63 -54.31 31.09
CA ALA A 564 13.47 -54.95 30.06
C ALA A 564 13.50 -54.41 28.61
N VAL A 565 14.03 -53.20 28.39
CA VAL A 565 14.87 -52.95 27.18
C VAL A 565 16.14 -52.24 27.63
N ALA A 566 17.23 -52.99 27.72
CA ALA A 566 18.55 -52.41 27.84
C ALA A 566 18.79 -51.50 26.63
N ALA A 567 19.04 -50.22 26.89
CA ALA A 567 19.57 -49.28 25.92
C ALA A 567 20.91 -49.83 25.40
N GLY A 568 20.85 -50.53 24.27
CA GLY A 568 21.98 -50.79 23.39
C GLY A 568 21.88 -49.87 22.18
N PRO A 569 23.00 -49.51 21.53
CA PRO A 569 23.01 -48.57 20.41
C PRO A 569 22.35 -49.22 19.20
N ALA A 570 21.03 -49.11 19.08
CA ALA A 570 20.26 -49.80 18.04
C ALA A 570 19.02 -49.01 17.54
N LEU A 571 18.95 -47.70 17.78
CA LEU A 571 17.89 -46.83 17.21
C LEU A 571 18.26 -46.18 15.86
N TRP A 572 19.52 -46.27 15.42
CA TRP A 572 19.96 -45.73 14.13
C TRP A 572 19.49 -46.48 12.85
N PRO A 573 19.18 -47.79 12.84
CA PRO A 573 18.82 -48.47 11.60
C PRO A 573 17.35 -48.28 11.16
N ALA A 574 16.46 -47.76 12.02
CA ALA A 574 15.07 -47.48 11.66
C ALA A 574 14.95 -46.18 10.83
N LEU A 575 15.68 -45.13 11.20
CA LEU A 575 15.83 -43.89 10.43
C LEU A 575 16.57 -44.12 9.10
N ALA A 576 17.62 -44.98 9.10
CA ALA A 576 18.33 -45.34 7.87
C ALA A 576 17.49 -46.20 6.89
N ALA A 577 16.49 -46.94 7.37
CA ALA A 577 15.63 -47.77 6.54
C ALA A 577 14.64 -46.95 5.70
N LEU A 578 14.21 -45.77 6.18
CA LEU A 578 13.40 -44.81 5.42
C LEU A 578 14.21 -44.16 4.29
N ALA A 579 15.48 -43.82 4.53
CA ALA A 579 16.38 -43.31 3.48
C ALA A 579 16.76 -44.36 2.41
N LEU A 580 16.73 -45.65 2.75
CA LEU A 580 17.12 -46.74 1.85
C LEU A 580 15.99 -47.24 0.92
N LEU A 581 14.72 -46.94 1.22
CA LEU A 581 13.58 -47.28 0.35
C LEU A 581 13.43 -46.34 -0.86
N ALA A 582 14.08 -45.17 -0.84
CA ALA A 582 14.13 -44.24 -1.98
C ALA A 582 15.10 -44.67 -3.11
N ARG A 583 15.94 -45.69 -2.90
CA ARG A 583 16.93 -46.14 -3.90
C ARG A 583 16.53 -47.46 -4.56
N ARG A 584 15.58 -47.44 -5.52
CA ARG A 584 15.72 -48.23 -6.78
C ARG A 584 14.68 -47.93 -7.88
N ARG A 585 15.17 -47.16 -8.88
CA ARG A 585 14.95 -47.20 -10.36
C ARG A 585 13.76 -46.39 -10.91
N ARG A 586 13.92 -45.43 -11.85
CA ARG A 586 15.05 -45.04 -12.73
C ARG A 586 14.85 -43.64 -13.40
N LYS A 587 15.97 -42.89 -13.43
CA LYS A 587 16.55 -42.01 -14.50
C LYS A 587 16.14 -40.53 -14.63
N ALA A 588 17.01 -39.70 -14.02
CA ALA A 588 17.59 -38.40 -14.48
C ALA A 588 16.61 -37.21 -14.56
N GLN A 589 16.88 -36.05 -13.93
CA GLN A 589 18.12 -35.39 -13.53
C GLN A 589 18.07 -34.98 -12.04
N LEU A 590 19.11 -35.30 -11.29
CA LEU A 590 19.30 -34.84 -9.90
C LEU A 590 20.75 -34.37 -9.80
N VAL A 591 20.96 -33.06 -9.92
CA VAL A 591 22.17 -32.35 -9.53
C VAL A 591 21.73 -31.50 -8.35
N GLY A 592 22.37 -31.68 -7.19
CA GLY A 592 22.09 -30.91 -5.97
C GLY A 592 21.11 -31.59 -4.99
N LEU A 593 21.50 -32.70 -4.36
CA LEU A 593 20.88 -33.12 -3.08
C LEU A 593 21.86 -34.02 -2.30
N THR A 594 23.00 -33.42 -1.96
CA THR A 594 23.95 -33.92 -0.96
C THR A 594 24.50 -32.70 -0.22
N ALA A 595 23.62 -31.98 0.48
CA ALA A 595 23.88 -30.99 1.53
C ALA A 595 22.53 -30.36 1.88
N THR A 596 21.79 -30.97 2.82
CA THR A 596 20.64 -30.39 3.58
C THR A 596 20.06 -31.49 4.48
N VAL A 597 20.91 -32.03 5.36
CA VAL A 597 20.53 -32.66 6.64
C VAL A 597 21.48 -32.09 7.71
N GLY A 598 21.90 -30.83 7.53
CA GLY A 598 22.90 -30.14 8.35
C GLY A 598 22.78 -28.62 8.23
N ALA A 599 21.60 -28.12 7.89
CA ALA A 599 21.25 -26.72 7.82
C ALA A 599 19.72 -26.67 7.98
N ALA A 600 19.31 -26.73 9.24
CA ALA A 600 17.97 -26.42 9.74
C ALA A 600 18.17 -25.96 11.20
N LEU A 601 19.11 -25.02 11.32
CA LEU A 601 19.34 -24.05 12.38
C LEU A 601 19.52 -22.77 11.56
N THR A 602 18.91 -21.67 12.01
CA THR A 602 18.71 -20.38 11.31
C THR A 602 17.38 -20.25 10.53
N ALA A 603 16.34 -19.89 11.28
CA ALA A 603 15.21 -18.99 10.91
C ALA A 603 14.22 -18.92 12.10
N PRO A 604 13.51 -17.79 12.25
CA PRO A 604 13.71 -16.77 13.25
C PRO A 604 13.09 -17.13 14.61
N SER A 605 13.74 -16.68 15.66
CA SER A 605 13.24 -16.66 17.04
C SER A 605 12.02 -15.75 17.09
N LEU A 606 10.81 -16.31 17.11
CA LEU A 606 9.67 -15.57 17.67
C LEU A 606 9.94 -15.44 19.16
N ALA A 607 10.23 -14.21 19.59
CA ALA A 607 10.42 -13.74 20.95
C ALA A 607 9.88 -14.70 22.02
N LEU A 608 10.81 -15.34 22.73
CA LEU A 608 10.54 -15.86 24.06
C LEU A 608 10.71 -14.67 25.00
N ALA A 609 9.63 -14.27 25.65
CA ALA A 609 9.71 -13.35 26.77
C ALA A 609 10.64 -13.95 27.84
N GLN A 610 11.75 -13.25 28.14
CA GLN A 610 12.47 -13.38 29.40
C GLN A 610 11.84 -12.36 30.34
N ASP A 611 11.05 -12.85 31.30
CA ASP A 611 10.73 -12.12 32.52
C ASP A 611 11.73 -12.58 33.58
N ASN A 612 12.43 -11.61 34.18
CA ASN A 612 13.08 -11.72 35.49
C ASN A 612 12.04 -12.24 36.51
N VAL A 613 12.43 -13.22 37.32
CA VAL A 613 11.62 -13.65 38.47
C VAL A 613 12.54 -13.81 39.65
N GLY A 614 12.44 -12.84 40.55
CA GLY A 614 13.00 -12.88 41.90
C GLY A 614 12.59 -14.12 42.68
N GLU A 615 13.41 -14.45 43.66
CA GLU A 615 13.27 -15.62 44.52
C GLU A 615 12.06 -15.48 45.44
N GLY A 616 10.94 -16.03 44.99
CA GLY A 616 9.78 -16.33 45.81
C GLY A 616 9.61 -17.85 45.94
N ASP A 617 9.71 -18.34 47.17
CA ASP A 617 9.08 -19.56 47.71
C ASP A 617 8.94 -20.75 46.74
N ALA A 618 10.05 -21.46 46.50
CA ALA A 618 10.10 -22.62 45.62
C ALA A 618 9.54 -23.89 46.28
N GLY A 619 8.22 -23.94 46.47
CA GLY A 619 7.50 -25.19 46.60
C GLY A 619 7.85 -26.15 45.43
N GLN A 620 8.19 -27.40 45.75
CA GLN A 620 8.59 -28.41 44.76
C GLN A 620 7.47 -28.63 43.71
N ALA A 621 7.65 -28.18 42.47
CA ALA A 621 6.57 -27.94 41.50
C ALA A 621 6.96 -28.37 40.08
N ILE A 622 6.93 -29.68 39.83
CA ILE A 622 7.01 -30.27 38.48
C ILE A 622 5.67 -30.89 38.09
N ASN A 623 5.20 -30.63 36.86
CA ASN A 623 4.07 -31.36 36.30
C ASN A 623 4.49 -32.76 35.80
N ALA A 624 4.37 -33.77 36.67
CA ALA A 624 4.71 -35.15 36.34
C ALA A 624 3.63 -35.85 35.46
N GLN A 625 2.50 -35.21 35.16
CA GLN A 625 1.52 -35.74 34.22
C GLN A 625 1.80 -35.25 32.79
N ARG A 626 2.53 -36.07 32.02
CA ARG A 626 2.99 -35.72 30.65
C ARG A 626 2.05 -36.13 29.51
N PHE A 627 0.76 -36.42 29.79
CA PHE A 627 -0.18 -36.74 28.71
C PHE A 627 -0.79 -35.47 28.10
N HIS A 628 -0.32 -35.14 26.90
CA HIS A 628 -0.79 -33.98 26.15
C HIS A 628 -1.45 -34.44 24.84
N PRO A 629 -2.79 -34.47 24.77
CA PRO A 629 -3.47 -34.79 23.53
C PRO A 629 -3.33 -33.63 22.54
N THR A 630 -3.20 -33.97 21.26
CA THR A 630 -3.22 -33.02 20.14
C THR A 630 -4.58 -32.35 20.00
N LEU A 631 -4.61 -31.13 19.42
CA LEU A 631 -5.83 -30.34 19.27
C LEU A 631 -6.97 -31.08 18.57
N ASP A 632 -6.66 -31.76 17.48
CA ASP A 632 -7.63 -32.42 16.62
C ASP A 632 -7.77 -33.92 16.92
N ALA A 633 -6.69 -34.53 17.43
CA ALA A 633 -6.55 -35.93 17.77
C ALA A 633 -7.23 -36.86 16.75
N GLN A 634 -7.14 -36.53 15.45
CA GLN A 634 -7.97 -37.14 14.41
C GLN A 634 -7.56 -38.59 14.14
N ARG A 635 -6.27 -38.74 13.85
CA ARG A 635 -5.61 -39.98 13.45
C ARG A 635 -4.41 -40.34 14.32
N LEU A 636 -4.05 -39.52 15.28
CA LEU A 636 -3.07 -39.79 16.34
C LEU A 636 -3.59 -39.06 17.59
N ILE A 637 -3.23 -39.50 18.80
CA ILE A 637 -3.70 -38.88 20.05
C ILE A 637 -2.67 -37.87 20.56
N VAL A 638 -1.41 -38.26 20.65
CA VAL A 638 -0.30 -37.45 21.22
C VAL A 638 0.68 -36.96 20.15
N THR A 639 0.70 -37.55 18.97
CA THR A 639 1.53 -37.10 17.83
C THR A 639 0.70 -36.23 16.88
N ALA A 640 1.12 -35.00 16.58
CA ALA A 640 0.31 -34.11 15.73
C ALA A 640 0.36 -34.49 14.24
N ASP A 641 -0.72 -34.21 13.50
CA ASP A 641 -0.76 -34.26 12.04
C ASP A 641 -0.55 -32.82 11.50
N SER A 642 0.22 -32.65 10.42
CA SER A 642 0.46 -31.34 9.81
C SER A 642 -0.78 -30.80 9.09
N ALA A 643 -1.75 -31.66 8.80
CA ALA A 643 -2.96 -31.28 8.09
C ALA A 643 -3.89 -30.37 8.91
N VAL A 644 -4.25 -29.21 8.34
CA VAL A 644 -5.28 -28.32 8.90
C VAL A 644 -6.65 -28.65 8.28
N GLY A 645 -7.72 -28.37 9.03
CA GLY A 645 -9.10 -28.62 8.56
C GLY A 645 -9.63 -27.42 7.78
N GLU A 646 -10.83 -27.52 7.18
CA GLU A 646 -11.45 -26.40 6.45
C GLU A 646 -11.55 -25.11 7.29
N GLU A 647 -11.31 -23.97 6.64
CA GLU A 647 -11.40 -22.63 7.22
C GLU A 647 -12.77 -22.38 7.90
N GLY A 648 -12.74 -21.72 9.06
CA GLY A 648 -13.91 -21.36 9.85
C GLY A 648 -14.57 -22.54 10.57
N ARG A 649 -14.00 -23.76 10.51
CA ARG A 649 -14.52 -24.92 11.24
C ARG A 649 -13.86 -25.06 12.61
N PHE A 650 -14.68 -25.26 13.63
CA PHE A 650 -14.22 -25.60 14.98
C PHE A 650 -14.28 -27.11 15.22
N GLY A 651 -13.53 -27.58 16.21
CA GLY A 651 -13.57 -28.96 16.69
C GLY A 651 -13.09 -29.06 18.14
N GLY A 652 -13.11 -30.27 18.68
CA GLY A 652 -12.62 -30.51 20.02
C GLY A 652 -12.72 -31.97 20.45
N ALA A 653 -12.10 -32.29 21.58
CA ALA A 653 -12.11 -33.62 22.16
C ALA A 653 -12.13 -33.57 23.69
N ILE A 654 -12.67 -34.62 24.28
CA ILE A 654 -12.59 -34.90 25.71
C ILE A 654 -11.87 -36.22 25.86
N PHE A 655 -10.74 -36.24 26.57
CA PHE A 655 -9.99 -37.44 26.90
C PHE A 655 -9.95 -37.63 28.41
N THR A 656 -10.24 -38.83 28.90
CA THR A 656 -9.96 -39.22 30.28
C THR A 656 -8.82 -40.24 30.24
N ASN A 657 -7.75 -39.97 30.98
CA ASN A 657 -6.59 -40.84 31.06
C ASN A 657 -6.30 -41.22 32.53
N TYR A 658 -5.83 -42.46 32.72
CA TYR A 658 -5.36 -43.00 33.99
C TYR A 658 -3.89 -43.37 33.83
N ALA A 659 -3.04 -42.93 34.75
CA ALA A 659 -1.61 -43.23 34.83
C ALA A 659 -1.29 -43.83 36.20
N ASN A 660 -0.58 -44.96 36.21
CA ASN A 660 -0.08 -45.59 37.42
C ASN A 660 1.43 -45.36 37.57
N ASP A 661 1.83 -44.94 38.77
CA ASP A 661 3.18 -44.63 39.19
C ASP A 661 3.93 -43.69 38.22
N PRO A 662 3.35 -42.58 37.71
CA PRO A 662 4.08 -41.65 36.85
C PRO A 662 5.24 -40.96 37.56
N PHE A 663 5.24 -40.90 38.90
CA PHE A 663 6.32 -40.27 39.67
C PHE A 663 6.65 -41.07 40.94
N VAL A 664 7.88 -41.58 41.00
CA VAL A 664 8.36 -42.53 42.02
C VAL A 664 9.76 -42.15 42.47
N PHE A 665 9.93 -42.02 43.78
CA PHE A 665 11.25 -41.92 44.42
C PHE A 665 11.80 -43.31 44.72
N ARG A 666 13.03 -43.60 44.27
CA ARG A 666 13.70 -44.89 44.47
C ARG A 666 14.96 -44.72 45.29
N TYR A 667 15.00 -45.34 46.47
CA TYR A 667 16.19 -45.39 47.31
C TYR A 667 17.31 -46.23 46.68
N ASP A 668 18.56 -45.82 46.90
CA ASP A 668 19.77 -46.56 46.50
C ASP A 668 19.92 -47.89 47.24
N ASP A 669 19.37 -47.99 48.46
CA ASP A 669 19.29 -49.25 49.21
C ASP A 669 18.16 -50.13 48.64
N PRO A 670 18.47 -51.26 47.99
CA PRO A 670 17.47 -52.13 47.37
C PRO A 670 16.59 -52.89 48.39
N THR A 671 16.79 -52.69 49.68
CA THR A 671 15.96 -53.25 50.75
C THR A 671 14.84 -52.33 51.22
N ARG A 672 14.88 -51.03 50.89
CA ARG A 672 13.79 -50.07 51.09
C ARG A 672 12.75 -50.21 49.98
N GLU A 673 11.47 -50.02 50.31
CA GLU A 673 10.38 -50.04 49.32
C GLU A 673 10.40 -48.72 48.51
N GLU A 674 10.12 -48.80 47.21
CA GLU A 674 9.98 -47.61 46.35
C GLU A 674 8.78 -46.77 46.80
N LEU A 675 8.93 -45.44 46.77
CA LEU A 675 7.90 -44.51 47.25
C LEU A 675 7.21 -43.83 46.06
N GLY A 676 5.95 -44.18 45.82
CA GLY A 676 5.13 -43.53 44.80
C GLY A 676 4.71 -42.13 45.24
N LEU A 677 5.36 -41.09 44.72
CA LEU A 677 5.00 -39.68 44.95
C LEU A 677 3.67 -39.34 44.26
N LEU A 678 3.48 -39.87 43.05
CA LEU A 678 2.18 -40.01 42.40
C LEU A 678 1.99 -41.48 42.00
N ALA A 679 1.05 -42.16 42.64
CA ALA A 679 0.80 -43.58 42.47
C ALA A 679 -0.36 -43.89 41.51
N ASP A 680 -1.50 -43.22 41.64
CA ASP A 680 -2.62 -43.32 40.69
C ASP A 680 -3.06 -41.92 40.32
N VAL A 681 -3.13 -41.58 39.03
CA VAL A 681 -3.61 -40.28 38.56
C VAL A 681 -4.66 -40.46 37.48
N VAL A 682 -5.82 -39.84 37.65
CA VAL A 682 -6.90 -39.77 36.65
C VAL A 682 -7.09 -38.33 36.23
N THR A 683 -6.80 -38.02 34.96
CA THR A 683 -6.95 -36.69 34.39
C THR A 683 -8.00 -36.70 33.28
N THR A 684 -8.80 -35.64 33.15
CA THR A 684 -9.67 -35.41 32.01
C THR A 684 -9.28 -34.12 31.29
N ASP A 685 -8.84 -34.25 30.05
CA ASP A 685 -8.40 -33.19 29.16
C ASP A 685 -9.57 -32.73 28.28
N LEU A 686 -9.88 -31.43 28.31
CA LEU A 686 -10.82 -30.79 27.39
C LEU A 686 -10.05 -30.00 26.35
N THR A 687 -10.23 -30.34 25.08
CA THR A 687 -9.52 -29.71 23.98
C THR A 687 -10.52 -29.06 23.02
N GLY A 688 -10.25 -27.85 22.57
CA GLY A 688 -11.05 -27.12 21.58
C GLY A 688 -10.17 -26.34 20.61
N PHE A 689 -10.58 -26.24 19.35
CA PHE A 689 -9.82 -25.51 18.33
C PHE A 689 -10.72 -24.90 17.26
N VAL A 690 -10.18 -23.94 16.53
CA VAL A 690 -10.72 -23.36 15.30
C VAL A 690 -9.65 -23.44 14.20
N ASN A 691 -10.06 -23.84 12.99
CA ASN A 691 -9.20 -23.75 11.81
C ASN A 691 -9.46 -22.43 11.10
N LEU A 692 -8.39 -21.75 10.74
CA LEU A 692 -8.33 -20.66 9.76
C LEU A 692 -7.80 -21.28 8.45
N THR A 693 -7.25 -20.47 7.54
CA THR A 693 -6.78 -20.91 6.22
C THR A 693 -5.75 -22.05 6.31
N ASN A 694 -4.58 -21.76 6.85
CA ASN A 694 -3.45 -22.67 7.06
C ASN A 694 -3.02 -22.74 8.54
N LEU A 695 -3.76 -22.07 9.42
CA LEU A 695 -3.49 -21.98 10.85
C LEU A 695 -4.60 -22.65 11.65
N ARG A 696 -4.24 -23.47 12.64
CA ARG A 696 -5.14 -23.99 13.66
C ARG A 696 -4.77 -23.38 15.00
N LEU A 697 -5.75 -22.76 15.65
CA LEU A 697 -5.62 -22.23 17.00
C LEU A 697 -6.49 -23.05 17.95
N GLY A 698 -5.99 -23.39 19.13
CA GLY A 698 -6.75 -24.14 20.10
C GLY A 698 -6.23 -24.07 21.51
N VAL A 699 -7.01 -24.63 22.42
CA VAL A 699 -6.75 -24.68 23.86
C VAL A 699 -6.96 -26.09 24.39
N ASN A 700 -6.15 -26.50 25.36
CA ASN A 700 -6.30 -27.72 26.13
C ASN A 700 -6.36 -27.38 27.62
N LEU A 701 -7.33 -27.98 28.32
CA LEU A 701 -7.56 -27.76 29.75
C LEU A 701 -7.59 -29.11 30.47
N PRO A 702 -6.51 -29.52 31.16
CA PRO A 702 -6.47 -30.73 31.95
C PRO A 702 -7.19 -30.54 33.29
N MET A 703 -7.95 -31.55 33.71
CA MET A 703 -8.64 -31.59 35.01
C MET A 703 -8.27 -32.88 35.75
N HIS A 704 -7.52 -32.78 36.84
CA HIS A 704 -7.10 -33.93 37.65
C HIS A 704 -8.22 -34.42 38.56
N LEU A 705 -9.00 -35.40 38.09
CA LEU A 705 -10.18 -35.89 38.80
C LEU A 705 -9.84 -36.67 40.08
N TYR A 706 -8.71 -37.37 40.10
CA TYR A 706 -8.32 -38.20 41.25
C TYR A 706 -6.81 -38.42 41.24
N SER A 707 -6.15 -38.25 42.38
CA SER A 707 -4.75 -38.63 42.56
C SER A 707 -4.48 -39.28 43.93
N THR A 708 -3.56 -40.23 43.96
CA THR A 708 -3.00 -40.87 45.18
C THR A 708 -1.48 -40.82 45.14
N GLY A 709 -0.82 -40.87 46.30
CA GLY A 709 0.64 -40.87 46.42
C GLY A 709 1.12 -40.40 47.79
N TYR A 710 2.43 -40.27 47.95
CA TYR A 710 3.05 -39.68 49.15
C TYR A 710 2.62 -38.21 49.29
N ALA A 711 1.96 -37.88 50.39
CA ALA A 711 1.35 -36.56 50.65
C ALA A 711 0.24 -36.11 49.65
N VAL A 712 -0.24 -37.01 48.79
CA VAL A 712 -1.28 -36.71 47.78
C VAL A 712 -2.44 -37.70 47.92
N ASP A 713 -3.62 -37.27 48.41
CA ASP A 713 -4.84 -38.09 48.41
C ASP A 713 -6.10 -37.22 48.23
N GLY A 714 -6.81 -37.32 47.09
CA GLY A 714 -8.09 -36.65 46.91
C GLY A 714 -8.52 -36.27 45.48
N PHE A 715 -9.64 -35.54 45.40
CA PHE A 715 -10.10 -34.86 44.18
C PHE A 715 -9.42 -33.49 44.10
N ARG A 716 -8.78 -33.16 42.99
CA ARG A 716 -8.18 -31.83 42.74
C ARG A 716 -8.86 -31.16 41.55
N LEU A 717 -8.67 -29.85 41.36
CA LEU A 717 -9.30 -29.12 40.25
C LEU A 717 -8.30 -28.24 39.52
N VAL A 718 -8.30 -28.43 38.20
CA VAL A 718 -7.56 -27.73 37.13
C VAL A 718 -6.05 -27.98 37.19
N GLY A 719 -5.50 -28.46 36.07
CA GLY A 719 -4.05 -28.47 35.81
C GLY A 719 -3.69 -27.32 34.88
N ASP A 720 -2.47 -27.32 34.37
CA ASP A 720 -1.97 -26.22 33.53
C ASP A 720 -2.70 -26.12 32.20
N ALA A 721 -3.35 -24.98 31.96
CA ALA A 721 -4.02 -24.71 30.70
C ALA A 721 -3.00 -24.48 29.61
N ARG A 722 -3.21 -25.05 28.42
CA ARG A 722 -2.30 -24.92 27.29
C ARG A 722 -2.99 -24.22 26.11
N VAL A 723 -2.36 -23.18 25.60
CA VAL A 723 -2.69 -22.56 24.31
C VAL A 723 -1.79 -23.18 23.24
N MET A 724 -2.35 -23.48 22.07
CA MET A 724 -1.63 -24.17 21.00
C MET A 724 -1.97 -23.55 19.65
N ALA A 725 -0.95 -23.39 18.81
CA ALA A 725 -1.06 -22.98 17.42
C ALA A 725 -0.35 -24.01 16.53
N ALA A 726 -0.92 -24.33 15.37
CA ALA A 726 -0.29 -25.19 14.38
C ALA A 726 -0.51 -24.63 12.97
N PHE A 727 0.57 -24.39 12.23
CA PHE A 727 0.57 -23.83 10.90
C PHE A 727 1.03 -24.87 9.87
N GLU A 728 0.24 -25.05 8.81
CA GLU A 728 0.53 -25.97 7.71
C GLU A 728 1.45 -25.27 6.68
N LEU A 729 2.71 -25.71 6.61
CA LEU A 729 3.70 -25.20 5.67
C LEU A 729 3.57 -25.85 4.29
N ILE A 730 3.38 -27.18 4.27
CA ILE A 730 3.18 -27.94 3.04
C ILE A 730 1.93 -28.80 3.21
N PRO A 731 0.87 -28.55 2.43
CA PRO A 731 -0.37 -29.29 2.57
C PRO A 731 -0.23 -30.74 2.11
N ARG A 732 -0.71 -31.67 2.93
CA ARG A 732 -0.63 -33.10 2.62
C ARG A 732 -1.69 -33.49 1.59
N GLN A 733 -1.41 -33.42 0.28
CA GLN A 733 -2.36 -33.85 -0.76
C GLN A 733 -2.50 -35.39 -0.85
N GLY A 734 -3.61 -35.96 -0.37
CA GLY A 734 -3.90 -37.40 -0.47
C GLY A 734 -2.79 -38.30 0.08
N ASP A 735 -2.18 -39.10 -0.81
CA ASP A 735 -0.98 -39.91 -0.55
C ASP A 735 0.30 -39.07 -0.71
N GLY A 736 0.58 -38.19 0.27
CA GLY A 736 1.66 -37.21 0.18
C GLY A 736 2.45 -37.01 1.48
N VAL A 737 3.43 -36.11 1.41
CA VAL A 737 4.14 -35.56 2.58
C VAL A 737 3.46 -34.26 2.97
N GLY A 738 3.31 -34.02 4.28
CA GLY A 738 2.94 -32.71 4.80
C GLY A 738 3.98 -32.23 5.80
N LEU A 739 4.20 -30.92 5.84
CA LEU A 739 5.06 -30.25 6.82
C LEU A 739 4.28 -29.15 7.52
N GLY A 740 4.58 -28.91 8.78
CA GLY A 740 4.01 -27.82 9.56
C GLY A 740 4.90 -27.42 10.71
N VAL A 741 4.56 -26.30 11.33
CA VAL A 741 5.15 -25.81 12.58
C VAL A 741 4.06 -25.71 13.63
N GLN A 742 4.44 -25.85 14.90
CA GLN A 742 3.53 -25.73 16.03
C GLN A 742 4.18 -24.91 17.14
N GLY A 743 3.36 -24.11 17.81
CA GLY A 743 3.71 -23.39 19.03
C GLY A 743 2.75 -23.77 20.15
N SER A 744 3.22 -23.74 21.39
CA SER A 744 2.40 -23.93 22.58
C SER A 744 2.90 -23.08 23.74
N LEU A 745 1.96 -22.58 24.53
CA LEU A 745 2.21 -21.91 25.80
C LEU A 745 1.41 -22.63 26.89
N ASP A 746 2.11 -23.14 27.89
CA ASP A 746 1.54 -23.72 29.10
C ASP A 746 1.48 -22.67 30.20
N LEU A 747 0.28 -22.46 30.76
CA LEU A 747 0.01 -21.47 31.78
C LEU A 747 -0.03 -22.15 33.15
N PRO A 748 0.62 -21.60 34.20
CA PRO A 748 0.70 -22.19 35.54
C PRO A 748 -0.64 -22.03 36.28
N THR A 749 -1.68 -22.71 35.80
CA THR A 749 -3.04 -22.68 36.37
C THR A 749 -3.32 -23.87 37.27
N GLY A 750 -2.42 -24.85 37.32
CA GLY A 750 -2.50 -26.02 38.20
C GLY A 750 -1.95 -25.74 39.61
N ALA A 751 -2.36 -26.54 40.58
CA ALA A 751 -1.83 -26.44 41.94
C ALA A 751 -0.44 -27.11 42.04
N GLU A 752 0.56 -26.33 42.47
CA GLU A 752 1.98 -26.71 42.58
C GLU A 752 2.26 -27.80 43.63
N THR A 753 1.50 -27.80 44.74
CA THR A 753 1.61 -28.72 45.89
C THR A 753 1.19 -30.19 45.60
N ALA A 754 1.27 -30.62 44.35
CA ALA A 754 0.65 -31.83 43.82
C ALA A 754 1.49 -32.67 42.87
N TRP A 755 2.64 -32.16 42.41
CA TRP A 755 3.38 -32.74 41.28
C TRP A 755 2.56 -32.80 39.96
N LEU A 756 1.56 -31.92 39.82
CA LEU A 756 0.60 -31.90 38.70
C LEU A 756 0.46 -30.51 38.05
N GLY A 757 1.29 -29.54 38.44
CA GLY A 757 1.36 -28.20 37.89
C GLY A 757 2.82 -27.75 37.80
N GLU A 758 3.13 -26.93 36.81
CA GLU A 758 4.41 -26.21 36.70
C GLU A 758 4.28 -24.85 37.41
N ALA A 759 5.36 -24.38 38.06
CA ALA A 759 5.37 -23.10 38.79
C ALA A 759 5.45 -21.85 37.88
N LYS A 760 5.96 -22.00 36.65
CA LYS A 760 6.14 -20.90 35.69
C LYS A 760 5.46 -21.24 34.36
N ALA A 761 5.16 -20.21 33.58
CA ALA A 761 4.66 -20.40 32.22
C ALA A 761 5.76 -20.99 31.32
N LEU A 762 5.43 -22.02 30.55
CA LEU A 762 6.40 -22.69 29.68
C LEU A 762 6.03 -22.50 28.20
N GLY A 763 6.92 -21.84 27.45
CA GLY A 763 6.82 -21.69 26.01
C GLY A 763 7.46 -22.87 25.28
N GLY A 764 6.90 -23.27 24.14
CA GLY A 764 7.48 -24.31 23.31
C GLY A 764 7.11 -24.21 21.85
N GLY A 765 8.04 -24.59 20.97
CA GLY A 765 7.90 -24.56 19.52
C GLY A 765 8.41 -25.85 18.89
N GLY A 766 7.93 -26.20 17.70
CA GLY A 766 8.41 -27.39 17.00
C GLY A 766 7.88 -27.60 15.60
N PHE A 767 8.41 -28.62 14.94
CA PHE A 767 8.08 -29.02 13.59
C PHE A 767 7.24 -30.30 13.58
N ILE A 768 6.36 -30.39 12.59
CA ILE A 768 5.53 -31.55 12.30
C ILE A 768 5.86 -32.04 10.89
N ALA A 769 6.16 -33.32 10.76
CA ALA A 769 6.34 -33.98 9.47
C ALA A 769 5.41 -35.18 9.36
N THR A 770 4.61 -35.25 8.29
CA THR A 770 3.68 -36.36 8.06
C THR A 770 3.86 -36.98 6.68
N TYR A 771 3.53 -38.27 6.58
CA TYR A 771 3.53 -39.01 5.33
C TYR A 771 2.33 -39.96 5.30
N ALA A 772 1.46 -39.80 4.30
CA ALA A 772 0.32 -40.68 4.09
C ALA A 772 0.50 -41.53 2.83
N ARG A 773 0.08 -42.80 2.92
CA ARG A 773 -0.02 -43.69 1.75
C ARG A 773 -1.13 -44.74 1.95
N GLY A 774 -2.22 -44.59 1.24
CA GLY A 774 -3.43 -45.40 1.35
C GLY A 774 -3.95 -45.42 2.80
N PRO A 775 -4.06 -46.60 3.44
CA PRO A 775 -4.56 -46.68 4.81
C PRO A 775 -3.54 -46.19 5.86
N LEU A 776 -2.27 -46.04 5.51
CA LEU A 776 -1.19 -45.71 6.43
C LEU A 776 -0.99 -44.19 6.53
N LEU A 777 -0.81 -43.69 7.75
CA LEU A 777 -0.26 -42.36 8.05
C LEU A 777 0.91 -42.54 9.02
N LEU A 778 2.03 -41.91 8.70
CA LEU A 778 3.18 -41.74 9.58
C LEU A 778 3.27 -40.26 9.95
N ALA A 779 3.59 -39.97 11.21
CA ALA A 779 3.87 -38.62 11.67
C ALA A 779 5.10 -38.64 12.59
N ALA A 780 5.86 -37.55 12.56
CA ALA A 780 6.97 -37.29 13.43
C ALA A 780 6.94 -35.81 13.85
N ASN A 781 7.16 -35.58 15.14
CA ASN A 781 7.17 -34.26 15.76
C ASN A 781 8.50 -34.09 16.48
N LEU A 782 9.07 -32.90 16.37
CA LEU A 782 10.28 -32.50 17.09
C LEU A 782 10.11 -31.06 17.54
N GLY A 783 10.25 -30.79 18.83
CA GLY A 783 10.13 -29.46 19.38
C GLY A 783 11.06 -29.23 20.56
N ALA A 784 11.17 -27.97 20.96
CA ALA A 784 11.88 -27.54 22.15
C ALA A 784 10.92 -26.74 23.03
N ARG A 785 11.16 -26.77 24.33
CA ARG A 785 10.35 -26.08 25.33
C ARG A 785 11.23 -25.54 26.44
N SER A 786 10.88 -24.37 26.97
CA SER A 786 11.52 -23.82 28.16
C SER A 786 11.36 -24.75 29.37
N GLY A 787 12.34 -24.68 30.28
CA GLY A 787 12.30 -25.37 31.57
C GLY A 787 11.82 -24.45 32.68
N SER A 788 11.51 -25.01 33.85
CA SER A 788 11.21 -24.23 35.05
C SER A 788 12.45 -23.82 35.84
N GLY A 789 13.63 -24.38 35.53
CA GLY A 789 14.90 -24.10 36.23
C GLY A 789 15.03 -24.81 37.59
N GLN A 790 13.95 -25.40 38.10
CA GLN A 790 13.92 -26.00 39.45
C GLN A 790 14.92 -27.16 39.62
N LEU A 791 15.68 -27.14 40.72
CA LEU A 791 16.62 -28.18 41.13
C LEU A 791 15.93 -29.20 42.06
N LEU A 792 15.94 -30.49 41.69
CA LEU A 792 15.45 -31.55 42.55
C LEU A 792 16.53 -32.01 43.55
N PRO A 793 16.15 -32.57 44.72
CA PRO A 793 17.08 -33.05 45.74
C PRO A 793 18.12 -34.11 45.30
N ASP A 794 17.93 -34.75 44.14
CA ASP A 794 18.90 -35.68 43.55
C ASP A 794 19.91 -35.01 42.58
N GLY A 795 19.88 -33.67 42.49
CA GLY A 795 20.74 -32.86 41.63
C GLY A 795 20.24 -32.72 40.18
N LEU A 796 18.99 -33.09 39.88
CA LEU A 796 18.40 -32.91 38.56
C LEU A 796 17.81 -31.50 38.39
N VAL A 797 18.35 -30.71 37.45
CA VAL A 797 17.81 -29.41 37.05
C VAL A 797 16.75 -29.59 35.97
N LEU A 798 15.55 -29.03 36.19
CA LEU A 798 14.42 -29.03 35.24
C LEU A 798 14.55 -27.88 34.22
N GLY A 799 15.65 -27.89 33.46
CA GLY A 799 15.96 -26.90 32.42
C GLY A 799 15.25 -27.14 31.06
N PRO A 800 15.66 -26.43 30.00
CA PRO A 800 15.09 -26.56 28.65
C PRO A 800 15.02 -28.01 28.18
N ARG A 801 13.96 -28.37 27.46
CA ARG A 801 13.71 -29.76 27.05
C ARG A 801 13.38 -29.90 25.58
N LEU A 802 13.88 -30.99 24.99
CA LEU A 802 13.58 -31.42 23.64
C LEU A 802 12.43 -32.44 23.65
N ASP A 803 11.29 -32.04 23.09
CA ASP A 803 10.09 -32.86 22.96
C ASP A 803 10.11 -33.60 21.61
N TRP A 804 9.76 -34.88 21.60
CA TRP A 804 9.68 -35.66 20.36
C TRP A 804 8.52 -36.65 20.38
N ALA A 805 7.90 -36.86 19.23
CA ALA A 805 6.88 -37.89 19.05
C ALA A 805 6.96 -38.53 17.67
N ALA A 806 6.57 -39.80 17.57
CA ALA A 806 6.47 -40.53 16.33
C ALA A 806 5.25 -41.46 16.36
N GLY A 807 4.39 -41.34 15.35
CA GLY A 807 3.12 -42.02 15.28
C GLY A 807 2.92 -42.75 13.96
N ALA A 808 2.27 -43.90 14.01
CA ALA A 808 1.81 -44.62 12.83
C ALA A 808 0.35 -45.03 13.01
N SER A 809 -0.54 -44.55 12.13
CA SER A 809 -1.94 -44.95 12.11
C SER A 809 -2.31 -45.73 10.85
N PHE A 810 -3.21 -46.68 11.00
CA PHE A 810 -3.68 -47.57 9.95
C PHE A 810 -5.21 -47.61 9.94
N LEU A 811 -5.81 -47.19 8.82
CA LEU A 811 -7.23 -47.38 8.56
C LEU A 811 -7.52 -48.88 8.41
N LEU A 812 -8.28 -49.45 9.35
CA LEU A 812 -8.70 -50.85 9.34
C LEU A 812 -9.99 -51.02 8.51
N THR A 813 -10.84 -50.00 8.54
CA THR A 813 -12.07 -49.83 7.76
C THR A 813 -12.33 -48.33 7.56
N ASP A 814 -13.31 -47.96 6.74
CA ASP A 814 -13.69 -46.55 6.51
C ASP A 814 -14.18 -45.82 7.77
N ARG A 815 -14.43 -46.55 8.87
CA ARG A 815 -14.92 -46.00 10.15
C ARG A 815 -14.07 -46.37 11.35
N ALA A 816 -13.02 -47.16 11.17
CA ALA A 816 -12.23 -47.64 12.29
C ALA A 816 -10.76 -47.75 11.89
N ASP A 817 -9.91 -47.32 12.80
CA ASP A 817 -8.48 -47.28 12.61
C ASP A 817 -7.78 -47.61 13.93
N GLY A 818 -6.51 -47.97 13.82
CA GLY A 818 -5.64 -48.17 14.97
C GLY A 818 -4.34 -47.42 14.78
N ALA A 819 -3.75 -46.97 15.88
CA ALA A 819 -2.46 -46.28 15.87
C ALA A 819 -1.52 -46.83 16.94
N VAL A 820 -0.23 -46.64 16.69
CA VAL A 820 0.85 -46.82 17.64
C VAL A 820 1.65 -45.53 17.66
N GLU A 821 1.86 -44.98 18.84
CA GLU A 821 2.51 -43.69 19.07
C GLU A 821 3.62 -43.90 20.10
N LEU A 822 4.77 -43.27 19.88
CA LEU A 822 5.89 -43.22 20.80
C LEU A 822 6.21 -41.75 21.02
N SER A 823 6.20 -41.28 22.26
CA SER A 823 6.50 -39.89 22.61
C SER A 823 7.45 -39.84 23.79
N GLY A 824 8.23 -38.77 23.89
CA GLY A 824 9.13 -38.56 25.02
C GLY A 824 9.75 -37.18 25.02
N GLU A 825 10.47 -36.91 26.08
CA GLU A 825 11.10 -35.61 26.34
C GLU A 825 12.53 -35.84 26.81
N ARG A 826 13.41 -34.88 26.55
CA ARG A 826 14.81 -34.93 27.00
C ARG A 826 15.23 -33.56 27.53
N PHE A 827 15.58 -33.48 28.81
CA PHE A 827 16.19 -32.32 29.43
C PHE A 827 17.60 -32.04 28.87
N ILE A 828 17.90 -30.76 28.69
CA ILE A 828 19.18 -30.19 28.25
C ILE A 828 19.83 -29.57 29.52
N GLY A 829 21.09 -29.89 29.81
CA GLY A 829 21.84 -29.23 30.91
C GLY A 829 22.07 -30.02 32.22
N GLY A 830 21.42 -31.14 32.51
CA GLY A 830 21.67 -31.87 33.78
C GLY A 830 21.23 -33.34 33.82
N GLY A 831 22.04 -34.21 34.43
CA GLY A 831 21.64 -35.55 34.92
C GLY A 831 21.58 -36.72 33.91
N THR A 832 21.76 -37.95 34.42
CA THR A 832 21.92 -39.21 33.65
C THR A 832 20.70 -39.59 32.77
N ILE A 833 20.92 -40.46 31.76
CA ILE A 833 19.93 -41.03 30.79
C ILE A 833 18.61 -41.55 31.43
N GLY A 834 18.56 -41.69 32.76
CA GLY A 834 17.38 -42.10 33.52
C GLY A 834 16.27 -41.05 33.68
N ALA A 835 16.54 -39.75 33.45
CA ALA A 835 15.55 -38.67 33.67
C ALA A 835 14.58 -38.44 32.50
N SER A 836 14.91 -38.89 31.28
CA SER A 836 14.12 -38.63 30.06
C SER A 836 12.93 -39.59 29.91
N PRO A 837 11.67 -39.15 30.08
CA PRO A 837 10.51 -40.03 29.91
C PRO A 837 10.28 -40.36 28.44
N ALA A 838 9.92 -41.61 28.17
CA ALA A 838 9.40 -42.02 26.88
C ALA A 838 8.28 -43.04 27.11
N GLU A 839 7.17 -42.90 26.40
CA GLU A 839 5.97 -43.72 26.52
C GLU A 839 5.55 -44.25 25.14
N VAL A 840 5.09 -45.50 25.09
CA VAL A 840 4.40 -46.04 23.92
C VAL A 840 2.90 -46.14 24.19
N LEU A 841 2.08 -45.69 23.25
CA LEU A 841 0.63 -45.73 23.30
C LEU A 841 0.09 -46.50 22.09
N VAL A 842 -0.76 -47.50 22.33
CA VAL A 842 -1.51 -48.20 21.28
C VAL A 842 -2.97 -47.82 21.40
N SER A 843 -3.54 -47.27 20.34
CA SER A 843 -4.92 -46.77 20.33
C SER A 843 -5.77 -47.40 19.23
N ALA A 844 -7.07 -47.48 19.49
CA ALA A 844 -8.09 -47.92 18.55
C ALA A 844 -9.24 -46.94 18.56
N ARG A 845 -9.78 -46.65 17.38
CA ARG A 845 -10.79 -45.61 17.19
C ARG A 845 -11.89 -46.05 16.27
N VAL A 846 -13.08 -45.56 16.56
CA VAL A 846 -14.27 -45.82 15.75
C VAL A 846 -15.07 -44.52 15.58
N ARG A 847 -15.37 -44.18 14.33
CA ARG A 847 -16.34 -43.13 13.97
C ARG A 847 -17.74 -43.66 14.22
N ALA A 848 -18.39 -43.16 15.27
CA ALA A 848 -19.68 -43.67 15.76
C ALA A 848 -20.85 -43.15 14.91
N VAL A 849 -21.04 -41.82 14.85
CA VAL A 849 -22.14 -41.15 14.12
C VAL A 849 -21.66 -39.79 13.63
N GLY A 850 -21.80 -39.51 12.33
CA GLY A 850 -21.24 -38.30 11.73
C GLY A 850 -19.74 -38.22 11.99
N GLU A 851 -19.26 -37.07 12.45
CA GLU A 851 -17.85 -36.85 12.81
C GLU A 851 -17.51 -37.14 14.28
N LEU A 852 -18.45 -37.72 15.04
CA LEU A 852 -18.19 -38.14 16.43
C LEU A 852 -17.33 -39.41 16.45
N ARG A 853 -16.18 -39.35 17.12
CA ARG A 853 -15.20 -40.42 17.25
C ARG A 853 -15.09 -40.88 18.69
N VAL A 854 -15.11 -42.20 18.88
CA VAL A 854 -14.85 -42.86 20.16
C VAL A 854 -13.48 -43.50 20.09
N GLN A 855 -12.63 -43.22 21.07
CA GLN A 855 -11.23 -43.58 21.07
C GLN A 855 -10.88 -44.28 22.39
N VAL A 856 -10.07 -45.33 22.32
CA VAL A 856 -9.52 -46.00 23.49
C VAL A 856 -8.04 -46.30 23.26
N GLY A 857 -7.22 -46.17 24.28
CA GLY A 857 -5.79 -46.39 24.21
C GLY A 857 -5.25 -47.08 25.45
N LEU A 858 -4.16 -47.84 25.27
CA LEU A 858 -3.38 -48.44 26.34
C LEU A 858 -1.90 -48.16 26.07
N GLY A 859 -1.20 -47.66 27.07
CA GLY A 859 0.20 -47.29 26.98
C GLY A 859 1.01 -47.77 28.17
N ALA A 860 2.33 -47.63 28.07
CA ALA A 860 3.28 -47.92 29.13
C ALA A 860 4.60 -47.17 28.89
N GLY A 861 5.29 -46.80 29.97
CA GLY A 861 6.62 -46.23 29.95
C GLY A 861 7.63 -47.19 29.31
N VAL A 862 8.42 -46.65 28.38
CA VAL A 862 9.55 -47.32 27.73
C VAL A 862 10.85 -47.03 28.49
N THR A 863 10.96 -45.85 29.10
CA THR A 863 12.04 -45.46 30.02
C THR A 863 11.51 -45.31 31.44
N ARG A 864 12.40 -44.98 32.38
CA ARG A 864 12.08 -44.67 33.78
C ARG A 864 12.15 -43.18 34.09
N GLY A 865 12.06 -42.33 33.06
CA GLY A 865 12.07 -40.88 33.26
C GLY A 865 10.82 -40.39 33.98
N ILE A 866 10.92 -39.21 34.58
CA ILE A 866 9.84 -38.61 35.36
C ILE A 866 8.61 -38.38 34.47
N GLY A 867 7.45 -38.86 34.91
CA GLY A 867 6.19 -38.80 34.18
C GLY A 867 5.91 -39.99 33.25
N ALA A 868 6.84 -40.93 33.09
CA ALA A 868 6.59 -42.19 32.40
C ALA A 868 5.84 -43.16 33.35
N PRO A 869 4.60 -43.59 33.03
CA PRO A 869 3.82 -44.45 33.92
C PRO A 869 4.13 -45.94 33.69
N ASP A 870 3.90 -46.78 34.69
CA ASP A 870 3.93 -48.24 34.54
C ASP A 870 2.86 -48.70 33.54
N VAL A 871 1.66 -48.12 33.63
CA VAL A 871 0.55 -48.34 32.71
C VAL A 871 -0.23 -47.04 32.52
N ARG A 872 -0.58 -46.74 31.27
CA ARG A 872 -1.57 -45.73 30.90
C ARG A 872 -2.80 -46.34 30.27
N ALA A 873 -3.98 -45.87 30.65
CA ALA A 873 -5.23 -46.16 29.95
C ALA A 873 -5.91 -44.85 29.54
N VAL A 874 -6.36 -44.75 28.29
CA VAL A 874 -6.98 -43.55 27.72
C VAL A 874 -8.34 -43.91 27.14
N ALA A 875 -9.35 -43.08 27.38
CA ALA A 875 -10.64 -43.14 26.71
C ALA A 875 -11.07 -41.74 26.30
N GLY A 876 -11.55 -41.56 25.07
CA GLY A 876 -11.88 -40.24 24.56
C GLY A 876 -13.07 -40.19 23.61
N LEU A 877 -13.69 -39.01 23.57
CA LEU A 877 -14.74 -38.62 22.63
C LEU A 877 -14.25 -37.38 21.88
N GLY A 878 -14.09 -37.48 20.56
CA GLY A 878 -13.66 -36.37 19.71
C GLY A 878 -14.72 -36.01 18.68
N TRP A 879 -14.88 -34.73 18.39
CA TRP A 879 -15.64 -34.23 17.26
C TRP A 879 -14.80 -33.22 16.50
N SER A 880 -14.52 -33.51 15.23
CA SER A 880 -13.67 -32.66 14.41
C SER A 880 -14.16 -32.71 12.97
N PRO A 881 -14.15 -31.58 12.24
CA PRO A 881 -14.43 -31.58 10.80
C PRO A 881 -13.44 -32.50 10.08
N PRO A 882 -13.80 -33.09 8.93
CA PRO A 882 -12.84 -33.82 8.10
C PRO A 882 -11.63 -32.93 7.80
N LEU A 883 -10.42 -33.48 7.89
CA LEU A 883 -9.23 -32.80 7.37
C LEU A 883 -9.45 -32.52 5.89
N ALA A 884 -9.17 -31.29 5.44
CA ALA A 884 -9.39 -30.87 4.06
C ALA A 884 -8.65 -31.78 3.05
N SER A 885 -7.51 -32.33 3.47
CA SER A 885 -6.68 -33.30 2.74
C SER A 885 -7.20 -34.75 2.69
N VAL A 886 -8.29 -35.09 3.40
CA VAL A 886 -8.79 -36.47 3.55
C VAL A 886 -10.29 -36.59 3.19
N ALA A 887 -10.94 -35.51 2.74
CA ALA A 887 -12.26 -35.60 2.12
C ALA A 887 -12.13 -36.45 0.83
N GLU A 888 -12.85 -37.58 0.82
CA GLU A 888 -12.87 -38.61 -0.23
C GLU A 888 -12.49 -38.10 -1.62
N ALA A 889 -11.34 -38.57 -2.11
CA ALA A 889 -11.11 -38.71 -3.53
C ALA A 889 -12.32 -39.43 -4.14
N ALA A 890 -13.18 -38.67 -4.83
CA ALA A 890 -13.88 -39.20 -5.99
C ALA A 890 -12.83 -39.95 -6.84
N PRO A 891 -13.17 -41.08 -7.49
CA PRO A 891 -12.19 -41.81 -8.29
C PRO A 891 -11.56 -40.84 -9.29
N VAL A 892 -10.33 -40.43 -8.98
CA VAL A 892 -9.47 -39.61 -9.83
C VAL A 892 -9.49 -40.36 -11.16
N GLY A 893 -10.00 -39.71 -12.20
CA GLY A 893 -9.91 -40.23 -13.55
C GLY A 893 -8.46 -40.61 -13.87
N PRO A 894 -8.19 -41.25 -15.02
CA PRO A 894 -6.83 -41.20 -15.55
C PRO A 894 -6.33 -39.75 -15.45
N ASP A 895 -5.09 -39.59 -15.04
CA ASP A 895 -4.32 -38.35 -14.98
C ASP A 895 -3.14 -38.67 -15.91
N ASP A 896 -3.24 -38.19 -17.15
CA ASP A 896 -2.42 -38.65 -18.27
C ASP A 896 -1.05 -37.94 -18.32
N ASP A 897 -0.88 -36.78 -17.68
CA ASP A 897 0.38 -36.03 -17.57
C ASP A 897 1.04 -36.08 -16.19
N GLY A 898 0.28 -36.30 -15.12
CA GLY A 898 0.76 -36.62 -13.77
C GLY A 898 1.08 -35.43 -12.88
N ASP A 899 0.39 -34.31 -13.06
CA ASP A 899 0.55 -33.12 -12.19
C ASP A 899 -0.28 -33.19 -10.90
N GLY A 900 -1.24 -34.11 -10.81
CA GLY A 900 -2.10 -34.28 -9.63
C GLY A 900 -3.56 -33.87 -9.83
N VAL A 901 -3.95 -33.36 -11.01
CA VAL A 901 -5.34 -33.08 -11.37
C VAL A 901 -5.88 -34.19 -12.31
N PRO A 902 -7.01 -34.85 -12.00
CA PRO A 902 -7.55 -35.91 -12.88
C PRO A 902 -8.13 -35.36 -14.20
N ASN A 903 -7.99 -36.09 -15.32
CA ASN A 903 -8.45 -35.72 -16.68
C ASN A 903 -9.94 -35.28 -16.80
N ASP A 904 -10.79 -35.56 -15.81
CA ASP A 904 -12.20 -35.14 -15.80
C ASP A 904 -12.45 -33.79 -15.09
N ARG A 905 -11.40 -33.27 -14.43
CA ARG A 905 -11.33 -31.98 -13.74
C ARG A 905 -10.21 -31.08 -14.27
N ASP A 906 -9.25 -31.69 -14.95
CA ASP A 906 -8.17 -31.07 -15.70
C ASP A 906 -8.67 -30.63 -17.10
N LEU A 907 -8.51 -29.34 -17.41
CA LEU A 907 -8.92 -28.74 -18.68
C LEU A 907 -8.00 -29.12 -19.86
N CYS A 908 -6.78 -29.59 -19.60
CA CYS A 908 -5.79 -30.05 -20.56
C CYS A 908 -5.04 -31.32 -20.08
N PRO A 909 -5.73 -32.48 -20.10
CA PRO A 909 -5.28 -33.81 -19.66
C PRO A 909 -3.92 -34.37 -20.10
N ASP A 910 -3.21 -33.66 -20.99
CA ASP A 910 -1.97 -34.12 -21.59
C ASP A 910 -0.76 -33.19 -21.27
N GLN A 911 -0.95 -32.17 -20.45
CA GLN A 911 0.03 -31.12 -20.12
C GLN A 911 0.14 -30.84 -18.61
N LEU A 912 1.32 -31.10 -18.05
CA LEU A 912 1.66 -30.81 -16.65
C LEU A 912 1.48 -29.33 -16.29
N GLU A 913 0.76 -29.07 -15.19
CA GLU A 913 0.69 -27.80 -14.44
C GLU A 913 2.07 -27.25 -14.02
N ASP A 914 2.22 -25.92 -13.95
CA ASP A 914 3.47 -25.24 -13.58
C ASP A 914 3.49 -24.53 -12.21
N TYR A 915 2.37 -24.57 -11.46
CA TYR A 915 2.23 -24.12 -10.06
C TYR A 915 2.84 -22.74 -9.80
N ASN A 916 2.25 -21.71 -10.37
CA ASN A 916 2.80 -20.35 -10.39
C ASN A 916 1.94 -19.30 -9.65
N ASN A 917 0.98 -19.73 -8.81
CA ASN A 917 0.06 -18.88 -8.04
C ASN A 917 -0.98 -18.14 -8.89
N GLN A 918 -1.16 -18.48 -10.16
CA GLN A 918 -2.31 -18.08 -10.97
C GLN A 918 -3.05 -19.33 -11.36
N ASP A 919 -4.39 -19.33 -11.26
CA ASP A 919 -5.32 -20.36 -11.76
C ASP A 919 -4.94 -21.87 -11.60
N ASP A 920 -4.00 -22.20 -10.69
CA ASP A 920 -3.45 -23.54 -10.36
C ASP A 920 -4.48 -24.64 -9.99
N ALA A 921 -5.77 -24.29 -9.95
CA ALA A 921 -6.89 -25.16 -9.66
C ALA A 921 -7.53 -25.81 -10.90
N ASP A 922 -7.16 -25.40 -12.12
CA ASP A 922 -7.77 -25.87 -13.38
C ASP A 922 -7.03 -27.05 -14.06
N GLY A 923 -5.83 -27.38 -13.55
CA GLY A 923 -4.99 -28.48 -14.01
C GLY A 923 -4.28 -28.21 -15.32
N CYS A 924 -4.21 -26.95 -15.74
CA CYS A 924 -3.52 -26.54 -16.93
C CYS A 924 -2.37 -25.59 -16.65
N PRO A 925 -1.16 -25.85 -17.18
CA PRO A 925 -0.08 -24.88 -17.10
C PRO A 925 -0.56 -23.54 -17.62
N ASP A 926 -0.66 -22.56 -16.71
CA ASP A 926 -1.14 -21.23 -16.97
C ASP A 926 -0.28 -20.56 -18.02
N GLU A 927 -0.76 -20.63 -19.26
CA GLU A 927 0.03 -20.77 -20.48
C GLU A 927 1.36 -19.99 -20.47
N ASN A 928 2.41 -20.53 -19.83
CA ASN A 928 3.76 -19.96 -19.80
C ASN A 928 3.78 -18.42 -19.76
N VAL A 929 2.94 -17.76 -18.96
CA VAL A 929 2.85 -16.30 -19.03
C VAL A 929 4.21 -15.70 -18.72
N THR A 930 4.68 -14.83 -19.61
CA THR A 930 5.98 -14.19 -19.47
C THR A 930 5.75 -12.83 -18.86
N PRO A 931 6.27 -12.53 -17.65
CA PRO A 931 6.26 -11.20 -17.08
C PRO A 931 6.78 -10.22 -18.12
N THR A 932 5.88 -9.41 -18.66
CA THR A 932 6.14 -8.52 -19.79
C THR A 932 6.02 -7.08 -19.32
N ARG A 933 7.12 -6.37 -19.41
CA ARG A 933 7.24 -4.95 -19.10
C ARG A 933 7.18 -4.16 -20.40
N VAL A 934 6.15 -3.34 -20.58
CA VAL A 934 6.00 -2.46 -21.74
C VAL A 934 6.16 -1.02 -21.28
N ARG A 935 7.26 -0.36 -21.70
CA ARG A 935 7.49 1.07 -21.38
C ARG A 935 7.13 1.94 -22.57
N VAL A 936 6.32 2.97 -22.33
CA VAL A 936 6.00 4.01 -23.30
C VAL A 936 6.99 5.15 -23.13
N LEU A 937 7.90 5.29 -24.08
CA LEU A 937 9.01 6.23 -24.02
C LEU A 937 8.91 7.27 -25.14
N ASP A 938 9.57 8.40 -24.98
CA ASP A 938 9.79 9.37 -26.04
C ASP A 938 11.00 8.99 -26.94
N GLU A 939 11.32 9.82 -27.93
CA GLU A 939 12.48 9.60 -28.80
C GLU A 939 13.84 9.71 -28.06
N SER A 940 13.87 10.39 -26.91
CA SER A 940 15.03 10.54 -26.00
C SER A 940 15.23 9.34 -25.08
N GLY A 941 14.20 8.53 -24.85
CA GLY A 941 14.19 7.43 -23.88
C GLY A 941 13.59 7.81 -22.53
N HIS A 942 12.99 8.99 -22.39
CA HIS A 942 12.25 9.40 -21.20
C HIS A 942 10.83 8.84 -21.23
N GLN A 943 10.30 8.48 -20.07
CA GLN A 943 8.99 7.83 -19.94
C GLN A 943 7.86 8.83 -20.16
N ILE A 944 6.75 8.38 -20.76
CA ILE A 944 5.61 9.24 -21.10
C ILE A 944 4.40 8.83 -20.26
N SER A 945 3.99 9.75 -19.38
CA SER A 945 2.76 9.68 -18.59
C SER A 945 1.88 10.94 -18.77
N PRO A 946 0.54 10.82 -18.72
CA PRO A 946 -0.21 9.57 -18.79
C PRO A 946 -0.19 9.00 -20.22
N SER A 947 -0.15 7.68 -20.35
CA SER A 947 -0.21 7.01 -21.66
C SER A 947 -1.19 5.84 -21.66
N VAL A 948 -1.58 5.38 -22.84
CA VAL A 948 -2.52 4.27 -23.03
C VAL A 948 -1.88 3.21 -23.90
N VAL A 949 -1.93 1.95 -23.45
CA VAL A 949 -1.46 0.78 -24.19
C VAL A 949 -2.64 -0.14 -24.48
N ASP A 950 -2.91 -0.37 -25.76
CA ASP A 950 -3.98 -1.23 -26.27
C ASP A 950 -3.40 -2.51 -26.89
N LEU A 951 -3.72 -3.66 -26.31
CA LEU A 951 -3.38 -4.99 -26.81
C LEU A 951 -4.49 -5.50 -27.74
N SER A 952 -4.57 -4.97 -28.95
CA SER A 952 -5.72 -5.19 -29.84
C SER A 952 -5.82 -6.57 -30.52
N ALA A 953 -4.74 -7.36 -30.57
CA ALA A 953 -4.76 -8.70 -31.17
C ALA A 953 -3.72 -9.62 -30.53
N GLY A 954 -4.19 -10.57 -29.72
CA GLY A 954 -3.42 -11.60 -29.01
C GLY A 954 -4.39 -12.54 -28.28
N PRO A 955 -3.90 -13.55 -27.54
CA PRO A 955 -4.73 -14.41 -26.68
C PRO A 955 -5.60 -13.61 -25.69
N GLU A 956 -5.10 -12.46 -25.24
CA GLU A 956 -5.74 -11.55 -24.29
C GLU A 956 -5.78 -10.13 -24.85
N ALA A 957 -6.96 -9.67 -25.27
CA ALA A 957 -7.12 -8.33 -25.82
C ALA A 957 -7.75 -7.37 -24.80
N ASP A 958 -7.06 -6.28 -24.48
CA ASP A 958 -7.42 -5.35 -23.40
C ASP A 958 -6.71 -4.00 -23.57
N SER A 959 -7.17 -2.95 -22.89
CA SER A 959 -6.65 -1.58 -22.99
C SER A 959 -6.36 -0.98 -21.61
N PHE A 960 -5.14 -0.46 -21.43
CA PHE A 960 -4.63 0.01 -20.15
C PHE A 960 -4.28 1.49 -20.20
N THR A 961 -4.67 2.24 -19.18
CA THR A 961 -4.22 3.61 -18.93
C THR A 961 -3.12 3.57 -17.88
N LEU A 962 -1.94 4.09 -18.22
CA LEU A 962 -0.71 4.03 -17.43
C LEU A 962 -0.39 5.42 -16.88
N ARG A 963 -0.28 5.53 -15.55
CA ARG A 963 0.02 6.78 -14.82
C ARG A 963 1.51 7.06 -14.64
N ASP A 964 2.33 6.05 -14.87
CA ASP A 964 3.79 6.01 -14.80
C ASP A 964 4.39 5.76 -16.19
N GLY A 965 3.57 5.48 -17.21
CA GLY A 965 4.01 5.14 -18.56
C GLY A 965 4.59 3.72 -18.69
N GLU A 966 4.39 2.88 -17.68
CA GLU A 966 4.81 1.48 -17.65
C GLU A 966 3.62 0.55 -17.53
N LEU A 967 3.63 -0.54 -18.28
CA LEU A 967 2.70 -1.65 -18.08
C LEU A 967 3.52 -2.88 -17.70
N VAL A 968 3.37 -3.35 -16.46
CA VAL A 968 3.92 -4.64 -16.03
C VAL A 968 2.76 -5.64 -15.98
N ARG A 969 2.79 -6.65 -16.86
CA ARG A 969 1.78 -7.71 -16.88
C ARG A 969 2.34 -9.02 -17.39
N SER A 970 1.92 -10.13 -16.80
CA SER A 970 2.22 -11.47 -17.31
C SER A 970 1.36 -11.75 -18.54
N LEU A 971 1.99 -11.94 -19.71
CA LEU A 971 1.32 -12.17 -20.99
C LEU A 971 1.65 -13.56 -21.55
N VAL A 972 0.64 -14.24 -22.09
CA VAL A 972 0.80 -15.54 -22.78
C VAL A 972 1.80 -15.41 -23.96
N PRO A 973 2.81 -16.29 -24.11
CA PRO A 973 3.77 -16.24 -25.20
C PRO A 973 3.10 -16.33 -26.58
N GLY A 974 3.20 -15.24 -27.33
CA GLY A 974 2.44 -15.07 -28.56
C GLY A 974 2.73 -13.74 -29.25
N ARG A 975 2.05 -13.52 -30.38
CA ARG A 975 2.12 -12.25 -31.10
C ARG A 975 0.99 -11.34 -30.68
N TYR A 976 1.36 -10.21 -30.11
CA TYR A 976 0.44 -9.14 -29.76
C TYR A 976 0.57 -8.00 -30.77
N GLN A 977 -0.57 -7.41 -31.17
CA GLN A 977 -0.58 -6.11 -31.81
C GLN A 977 -0.80 -5.04 -30.75
N VAL A 978 0.27 -4.38 -30.36
CA VAL A 978 0.31 -3.38 -29.29
C VAL A 978 0.23 -1.99 -29.90
N THR A 979 -0.70 -1.17 -29.42
CA THR A 979 -0.82 0.24 -29.80
C THR A 979 -0.64 1.10 -28.58
N ALA A 980 0.45 1.87 -28.53
CA ALA A 980 0.66 2.90 -27.52
C ALA A 980 0.20 4.27 -28.03
N SER A 981 -0.45 5.03 -27.18
CA SER A 981 -0.86 6.41 -27.46
C SER A 981 -0.71 7.28 -26.21
N ALA A 982 -0.35 8.55 -26.39
CA ALA A 982 -0.25 9.51 -25.30
C ALA A 982 -0.66 10.90 -25.82
N PRO A 983 -1.24 11.78 -24.97
CA PRO A 983 -1.55 13.15 -25.36
C PRO A 983 -0.32 13.86 -25.91
N GLY A 984 -0.43 14.44 -27.11
CA GLY A 984 0.68 15.14 -27.76
C GLY A 984 1.69 14.25 -28.51
N TYR A 985 1.45 12.95 -28.65
CA TYR A 985 2.30 12.01 -29.39
C TYR A 985 1.54 11.26 -30.50
N GLU A 986 2.25 10.88 -31.58
CA GLU A 986 1.70 10.05 -32.66
C GLU A 986 1.55 8.61 -32.12
N PRO A 987 0.37 7.98 -32.24
CA PRO A 987 0.18 6.63 -31.76
C PRO A 987 1.05 5.65 -32.56
N LEU A 988 1.67 4.71 -31.85
CA LEU A 988 2.57 3.71 -32.41
C LEU A 988 1.93 2.33 -32.28
N SER A 989 1.70 1.67 -33.41
CA SER A 989 1.31 0.25 -33.43
C SER A 989 2.49 -0.62 -33.84
N VAL A 990 2.87 -1.56 -32.99
CA VAL A 990 3.91 -2.57 -33.27
C VAL A 990 3.38 -3.98 -33.06
N VAL A 991 4.09 -4.96 -33.63
CA VAL A 991 3.88 -6.36 -33.30
C VAL A 991 4.91 -6.73 -32.26
N MET A 992 4.45 -7.08 -31.06
CA MET A 992 5.26 -7.59 -29.95
C MET A 992 5.21 -9.12 -29.99
N ASP A 993 6.37 -9.77 -30.11
CA ASP A 993 6.52 -11.23 -30.06
C ASP A 993 6.96 -11.60 -28.63
N VAL A 994 6.02 -12.00 -27.77
CA VAL A 994 6.30 -12.42 -26.38
C VAL A 994 6.88 -13.84 -26.41
N PRO A 995 8.14 -14.05 -25.99
CA PRO A 995 8.78 -15.37 -25.96
C PRO A 995 8.41 -16.15 -24.70
N LYS A 996 8.66 -17.47 -24.67
CA LYS A 996 8.69 -18.23 -23.40
C LYS A 996 9.99 -17.92 -22.66
N ALA A 997 9.97 -16.97 -21.72
CA ALA A 997 11.16 -16.49 -20.97
C ALA A 997 10.77 -16.07 -19.54
N PRO A 998 11.72 -16.01 -18.57
CA PRO A 998 11.43 -15.56 -17.21
C PRO A 998 11.01 -14.08 -17.13
N GLN A 999 11.42 -13.25 -18.09
CA GLN A 999 10.97 -11.87 -18.25
C GLN A 999 11.12 -11.41 -19.70
N HIS A 1000 10.32 -10.44 -20.11
CA HIS A 1000 10.37 -9.81 -21.42
C HIS A 1000 10.13 -8.30 -21.30
N GLU A 1001 10.90 -7.49 -22.03
CA GLU A 1001 10.73 -6.03 -22.04
C GLU A 1001 10.51 -5.54 -23.47
N GLN A 1002 9.52 -4.66 -23.64
CA GLN A 1002 9.20 -4.01 -24.90
C GLN A 1002 9.10 -2.49 -24.74
N ASN A 1003 10.05 -1.79 -25.34
CA ASN A 1003 10.07 -0.32 -25.34
C ASN A 1003 9.33 0.23 -26.57
N LEU A 1004 8.30 1.04 -26.34
CA LEU A 1004 7.48 1.70 -27.36
C LEU A 1004 7.82 3.18 -27.41
N ARG A 1005 8.62 3.57 -28.41
CA ARG A 1005 9.08 4.96 -28.56
C ARG A 1005 8.09 5.77 -29.39
N LEU A 1006 7.27 6.57 -28.71
CA LEU A 1006 6.31 7.47 -29.34
C LEU A 1006 7.02 8.71 -29.89
N LYS A 1007 6.50 9.19 -31.01
CA LYS A 1007 7.01 10.40 -31.65
C LYS A 1007 6.14 11.59 -31.28
N LYS A 1008 6.73 12.64 -30.71
CA LYS A 1008 5.99 13.85 -30.32
C LYS A 1008 5.34 14.50 -31.54
N ILE A 1009 4.05 14.81 -31.45
CA ILE A 1009 3.33 15.57 -32.49
C ILE A 1009 3.83 17.01 -32.38
N PRO A 1010 4.51 17.55 -33.40
CA PRO A 1010 5.05 18.90 -33.32
C PRO A 1010 3.91 19.90 -33.21
N VAL A 1011 3.91 20.73 -32.17
CA VAL A 1011 2.86 21.74 -31.97
C VAL A 1011 2.89 22.74 -33.14
N PRO A 1012 1.78 22.91 -33.89
CA PRO A 1012 1.77 23.82 -35.03
C PRO A 1012 2.07 25.27 -34.61
N GLY A 1013 3.10 25.86 -35.23
CA GLY A 1013 3.39 27.28 -35.09
C GLY A 1013 2.34 28.16 -35.78
N THR A 1014 2.27 29.43 -35.40
CA THR A 1014 1.36 30.41 -35.99
C THR A 1014 2.12 31.24 -37.03
N VAL A 1015 1.66 31.24 -38.28
CA VAL A 1015 2.17 32.16 -39.31
C VAL A 1015 1.28 33.39 -39.36
N ARG A 1016 1.87 34.56 -39.06
CA ARG A 1016 1.23 35.87 -39.18
C ARG A 1016 1.70 36.56 -40.45
N VAL A 1017 0.82 36.79 -41.40
CA VAL A 1017 1.15 37.49 -42.65
C VAL A 1017 0.45 38.83 -42.67
N LEU A 1018 1.25 39.90 -42.70
CA LEU A 1018 0.73 41.25 -42.85
C LEU A 1018 0.90 41.70 -44.30
N VAL A 1019 -0.22 41.93 -44.97
CA VAL A 1019 -0.28 42.24 -46.41
C VAL A 1019 -0.60 43.71 -46.61
N ARG A 1020 0.30 44.44 -47.29
CA ARG A 1020 0.17 45.87 -47.59
C ARG A 1020 0.36 46.17 -49.08
N ASP A 1021 -0.15 47.30 -49.55
CA ASP A 1021 0.15 47.82 -50.89
C ASP A 1021 1.43 48.67 -50.92
N GLU A 1022 1.86 49.11 -52.11
CA GLU A 1022 3.01 50.01 -52.32
C GLU A 1022 2.93 51.35 -51.55
N ALA A 1023 1.74 51.75 -51.10
CA ALA A 1023 1.51 52.94 -50.29
C ALA A 1023 1.45 52.64 -48.77
N GLY A 1024 1.69 51.39 -48.37
CA GLY A 1024 1.69 50.92 -46.99
C GLY A 1024 0.31 50.65 -46.38
N ARG A 1025 -0.76 50.70 -47.19
CA ARG A 1025 -2.15 50.45 -46.76
C ARG A 1025 -2.43 48.95 -46.71
N PRO A 1026 -3.22 48.46 -45.74
CA PRO A 1026 -3.55 47.04 -45.63
C PRO A 1026 -4.38 46.55 -46.83
N VAL A 1027 -4.15 45.30 -47.25
CA VAL A 1027 -4.82 44.68 -48.40
C VAL A 1027 -5.45 43.36 -48.00
N MET A 1028 -6.74 43.21 -48.27
CA MET A 1028 -7.45 41.92 -48.20
C MET A 1028 -6.83 40.96 -49.22
N ALA A 1029 -6.31 39.83 -48.78
CA ALA A 1029 -5.60 38.86 -49.61
C ALA A 1029 -5.84 37.44 -49.13
N THR A 1030 -5.71 36.47 -50.05
CA THR A 1030 -5.67 35.05 -49.72
C THR A 1030 -4.21 34.62 -49.59
N VAL A 1031 -3.88 33.98 -48.46
CA VAL A 1031 -2.56 33.40 -48.19
C VAL A 1031 -2.71 31.89 -48.18
N ARG A 1032 -1.91 31.17 -48.96
CA ARG A 1032 -1.95 29.71 -49.04
C ARG A 1032 -0.56 29.11 -48.87
N VAL A 1033 -0.44 28.05 -48.08
CA VAL A 1033 0.80 27.26 -48.00
C VAL A 1033 0.90 26.35 -49.23
N LEU A 1034 2.04 26.38 -49.91
CA LEU A 1034 2.29 25.63 -51.14
C LEU A 1034 2.70 24.17 -50.85
N SER A 1035 1.78 23.39 -50.27
CA SER A 1035 1.89 21.95 -50.05
C SER A 1035 0.60 21.23 -50.45
N GLU A 1036 0.66 19.91 -50.66
CA GLU A 1036 -0.51 19.10 -51.00
C GLU A 1036 -1.50 19.10 -49.82
N GLY A 1037 -2.64 19.79 -49.96
CA GLY A 1037 -3.60 20.00 -48.87
C GLY A 1037 -3.27 21.13 -47.88
N GLY A 1038 -2.30 22.00 -48.18
CA GLY A 1038 -1.85 23.06 -47.26
C GLY A 1038 -2.93 24.06 -46.81
N PRO A 1039 -2.84 24.58 -45.57
CA PRO A 1039 -3.83 25.51 -45.02
C PRO A 1039 -3.91 26.81 -45.81
N THR A 1040 -5.10 27.41 -45.82
CA THR A 1040 -5.40 28.69 -46.48
C THR A 1040 -5.95 29.67 -45.46
N GLY A 1041 -5.34 30.85 -45.35
CA GLY A 1041 -5.81 31.95 -44.51
C GLY A 1041 -6.31 33.12 -45.37
N GLN A 1042 -7.28 33.86 -44.85
CA GLN A 1042 -7.73 35.12 -45.45
C GLN A 1042 -7.28 36.28 -44.59
N ALA A 1043 -6.66 37.29 -45.22
CA ALA A 1043 -6.28 38.52 -44.55
C ALA A 1043 -7.54 39.36 -44.29
N GLN A 1044 -7.68 39.82 -43.05
CA GLN A 1044 -8.77 40.68 -42.58
C GLN A 1044 -8.60 42.13 -43.10
N PRO A 1045 -9.56 43.05 -42.87
CA PRO A 1045 -9.49 44.43 -43.38
C PRO A 1045 -8.28 45.24 -42.92
N ASP A 1046 -7.62 44.81 -41.84
CA ASP A 1046 -6.36 45.31 -41.32
C ASP A 1046 -5.12 44.74 -42.03
N GLY A 1047 -5.31 43.86 -43.02
CA GLY A 1047 -4.28 43.22 -43.82
C GLY A 1047 -3.62 42.02 -43.14
N LEU A 1048 -4.07 41.60 -41.96
CA LEU A 1048 -3.47 40.50 -41.21
C LEU A 1048 -4.18 39.17 -41.52
N ALA A 1049 -3.40 38.15 -41.89
CA ALA A 1049 -3.84 36.77 -41.96
C ALA A 1049 -3.06 35.93 -40.94
N GLU A 1050 -3.77 35.10 -40.17
CA GLU A 1050 -3.17 34.12 -39.26
C GLU A 1050 -3.55 32.71 -39.68
N MET A 1051 -2.58 31.78 -39.62
CA MET A 1051 -2.84 30.36 -39.86
C MET A 1051 -1.89 29.49 -39.03
N LYS A 1052 -2.38 28.33 -38.59
CA LYS A 1052 -1.55 27.30 -37.97
C LYS A 1052 -0.86 26.48 -39.05
N VAL A 1053 0.47 26.38 -38.96
CA VAL A 1053 1.31 25.67 -39.94
C VAL A 1053 2.27 24.76 -39.18
N ARG A 1054 2.49 23.56 -39.70
CA ARG A 1054 3.45 22.61 -39.10
C ARG A 1054 4.86 23.23 -39.09
N PRO A 1055 5.69 22.94 -38.08
CA PRO A 1055 7.07 23.40 -38.05
C PRO A 1055 7.86 22.99 -39.31
N GLY A 1056 8.82 23.82 -39.71
CA GLY A 1056 9.67 23.62 -40.88
C GLY A 1056 9.60 24.74 -41.92
N ALA A 1057 10.33 24.55 -43.03
CA ALA A 1057 10.40 25.51 -44.12
C ALA A 1057 9.22 25.36 -45.09
N HIS A 1058 8.47 26.42 -45.29
CA HIS A 1058 7.28 26.46 -46.16
C HIS A 1058 7.35 27.62 -47.16
N SER A 1059 6.68 27.47 -48.30
CA SER A 1059 6.43 28.55 -49.27
C SER A 1059 4.99 29.03 -49.16
N LEU A 1060 4.79 30.33 -48.97
CA LEU A 1060 3.49 30.99 -48.95
C LEU A 1060 3.20 31.63 -50.31
N VAL A 1061 2.00 31.44 -50.83
CA VAL A 1061 1.48 32.17 -52.00
C VAL A 1061 0.42 33.15 -51.55
N ILE A 1062 0.66 34.44 -51.81
CA ILE A 1062 -0.22 35.55 -51.45
C ILE A 1062 -0.84 36.13 -52.71
N SER A 1063 -2.16 36.14 -52.79
CA SER A 1063 -2.92 36.68 -53.94
C SER A 1063 -4.04 37.62 -53.49
N ALA A 1064 -4.18 38.75 -54.16
CA ALA A 1064 -5.27 39.70 -53.96
C ALA A 1064 -5.77 40.23 -55.32
N GLU A 1065 -7.06 40.53 -55.41
CA GLU A 1065 -7.66 41.05 -56.64
C GLU A 1065 -7.03 42.40 -57.03
N GLY A 1066 -6.56 42.53 -58.27
CA GLY A 1066 -5.90 43.76 -58.75
C GLY A 1066 -4.41 43.88 -58.39
N PHE A 1067 -3.81 42.85 -57.77
CA PHE A 1067 -2.39 42.81 -57.41
C PHE A 1067 -1.66 41.63 -58.05
N ARG A 1068 -0.33 41.73 -58.16
CA ARG A 1068 0.53 40.60 -58.56
C ARG A 1068 0.67 39.61 -57.41
N THR A 1069 0.57 38.32 -57.73
CA THR A 1069 0.83 37.25 -56.76
C THR A 1069 2.30 37.23 -56.35
N VAL A 1070 2.54 37.05 -55.06
CA VAL A 1070 3.88 36.96 -54.47
C VAL A 1070 4.04 35.60 -53.79
N GLU A 1071 5.19 34.97 -54.01
CA GLU A 1071 5.61 33.78 -53.25
C GLU A 1071 6.67 34.18 -52.22
N LYS A 1072 6.56 33.69 -50.98
CA LYS A 1072 7.46 34.03 -49.88
C LYS A 1072 7.76 32.81 -49.04
N ALA A 1073 9.06 32.52 -48.84
CA ALA A 1073 9.48 31.48 -47.92
C ALA A 1073 9.28 31.93 -46.46
N VAL A 1074 8.85 31.02 -45.60
CA VAL A 1074 8.71 31.19 -44.15
C VAL A 1074 9.26 29.96 -43.46
N GLU A 1075 9.97 30.17 -42.35
CA GLU A 1075 10.43 29.09 -41.48
C GLU A 1075 9.61 29.18 -40.19
N VAL A 1076 8.93 28.08 -39.86
CA VAL A 1076 8.01 28.01 -38.73
C VAL A 1076 8.65 27.15 -37.66
N THR A 1077 8.82 27.72 -36.45
CA THR A 1077 9.28 26.97 -35.28
C THR A 1077 8.09 26.37 -34.54
N GLU A 1078 8.33 25.32 -33.77
CA GLU A 1078 7.32 24.69 -32.91
C GLU A 1078 6.74 25.69 -31.90
N ALA A 1079 5.41 25.73 -31.78
CA ALA A 1079 4.62 26.70 -31.00
C ALA A 1079 4.93 28.20 -31.25
N GLY A 1080 5.86 28.53 -32.15
CA GLY A 1080 6.35 29.88 -32.37
C GLY A 1080 5.49 30.69 -33.34
N ILE A 1081 5.73 32.00 -33.36
CA ILE A 1081 5.03 32.94 -34.25
C ILE A 1081 5.99 33.40 -35.35
N ALA A 1082 5.79 32.92 -36.57
CA ALA A 1082 6.53 33.37 -37.74
C ALA A 1082 5.80 34.55 -38.41
N SER A 1083 6.38 35.74 -38.35
CA SER A 1083 5.79 36.95 -38.94
C SER A 1083 6.38 37.27 -40.31
N VAL A 1084 5.51 37.49 -41.29
CA VAL A 1084 5.89 37.76 -42.68
C VAL A 1084 5.19 39.02 -43.19
N ASP A 1085 5.96 40.09 -43.39
CA ASP A 1085 5.48 41.29 -44.06
C ASP A 1085 5.58 41.16 -45.59
N VAL A 1086 4.45 41.37 -46.28
CA VAL A 1086 4.36 41.27 -47.74
C VAL A 1086 3.79 42.55 -48.33
N THR A 1087 4.53 43.16 -49.26
CA THR A 1087 4.04 44.29 -50.06
C THR A 1087 3.59 43.80 -51.43
N LEU A 1088 2.29 43.90 -51.71
CA LEU A 1088 1.72 43.59 -53.02
C LEU A 1088 1.79 44.80 -53.95
N THR A 1089 2.18 44.54 -55.19
CA THR A 1089 2.27 45.55 -56.26
C THR A 1089 1.06 45.43 -57.18
N HIS A 1090 0.49 46.55 -57.62
CA HIS A 1090 -0.69 46.52 -58.47
C HIS A 1090 -0.35 45.85 -59.82
N THR A 1091 -1.25 45.00 -60.32
CA THR A 1091 -1.07 44.44 -61.67
C THR A 1091 -1.47 45.45 -62.74
N LEU A 1092 -0.72 45.49 -63.85
CA LEU A 1092 -0.98 46.37 -65.00
C LEU A 1092 -2.04 45.80 -65.95
N ALA A 1093 -2.69 44.69 -65.59
CA ALA A 1093 -3.80 44.11 -66.34
C ALA A 1093 -4.79 43.42 -65.38
N ARG A 1094 -6.09 43.49 -65.68
CA ARG A 1094 -7.14 42.79 -64.93
C ARG A 1094 -8.25 42.28 -65.83
N VAL A 1095 -9.04 41.33 -65.35
CA VAL A 1095 -10.22 40.84 -66.05
C VAL A 1095 -11.41 41.75 -65.73
N GLU A 1096 -12.09 42.27 -66.74
CA GLU A 1096 -13.35 43.00 -66.60
C GLU A 1096 -14.37 42.44 -67.58
N GLY A 1097 -15.44 41.82 -67.06
CA GLY A 1097 -16.51 41.25 -67.90
C GLY A 1097 -15.98 40.21 -68.90
N ASP A 1098 -16.09 40.54 -70.19
CA ASP A 1098 -15.64 39.75 -71.34
C ASP A 1098 -14.26 40.18 -71.90
N ARG A 1099 -13.49 40.99 -71.15
CA ARG A 1099 -12.20 41.54 -71.60
C ARG A 1099 -11.10 41.38 -70.57
N VAL A 1100 -9.86 41.39 -71.05
CA VAL A 1100 -8.67 41.63 -70.21
C VAL A 1100 -8.21 43.05 -70.49
N VAL A 1101 -8.40 43.93 -69.51
CA VAL A 1101 -8.11 45.36 -69.61
C VAL A 1101 -6.69 45.60 -69.14
N MET A 1102 -5.90 46.29 -69.98
CA MET A 1102 -4.56 46.76 -69.64
C MET A 1102 -4.63 48.17 -69.09
N MET A 1103 -3.80 48.46 -68.08
CA MET A 1103 -3.66 49.79 -67.47
C MET A 1103 -2.73 50.71 -68.29
N ASP A 1104 -2.02 50.16 -69.28
CA ASP A 1104 -1.18 50.90 -70.23
C ASP A 1104 -1.26 50.29 -71.64
N LYS A 1105 -0.71 50.99 -72.64
CA LYS A 1105 -0.82 50.65 -74.07
C LYS A 1105 0.32 49.76 -74.54
N VAL A 1106 0.07 48.95 -75.57
CA VAL A 1106 1.14 48.25 -76.30
C VAL A 1106 1.69 49.18 -77.39
N PHE A 1107 2.99 49.44 -77.32
CA PHE A 1107 3.73 50.31 -78.22
C PHE A 1107 4.56 49.47 -79.20
N PHE A 1108 4.58 49.90 -80.45
CA PHE A 1108 5.32 49.26 -81.53
C PHE A 1108 6.25 50.29 -82.19
N GLU A 1109 7.33 49.81 -82.81
CA GLU A 1109 8.12 50.64 -83.73
C GLU A 1109 7.24 51.18 -84.87
N PHE A 1110 7.61 52.35 -85.38
CA PHE A 1110 6.88 53.00 -86.48
C PHE A 1110 6.78 52.06 -87.68
N ASP A 1111 5.56 51.92 -88.22
CA ASP A 1111 5.26 51.05 -89.37
C ASP A 1111 5.70 49.57 -89.20
N SER A 1112 5.78 49.09 -87.97
CA SER A 1112 6.32 47.77 -87.63
C SER A 1112 5.44 47.02 -86.63
N ALA A 1113 5.65 45.70 -86.56
CA ALA A 1113 5.08 44.80 -85.56
C ALA A 1113 6.07 44.47 -84.42
N VAL A 1114 7.26 45.09 -84.42
CA VAL A 1114 8.24 44.98 -83.33
C VAL A 1114 7.71 45.74 -82.11
N ILE A 1115 7.53 45.03 -81.00
CA ILE A 1115 7.07 45.57 -79.71
C ILE A 1115 8.21 46.33 -79.05
N LEU A 1116 7.92 47.53 -78.53
CA LEU A 1116 8.92 48.35 -77.82
C LEU A 1116 9.12 47.85 -76.38
N PRO A 1117 10.34 47.95 -75.80
CA PRO A 1117 10.64 47.43 -74.46
C PRO A 1117 9.73 47.95 -73.34
N GLN A 1118 9.25 49.19 -73.45
CA GLN A 1118 8.32 49.79 -72.49
C GLN A 1118 6.98 49.04 -72.37
N SER A 1119 6.61 48.23 -73.36
CA SER A 1119 5.37 47.44 -73.34
C SER A 1119 5.52 46.05 -72.77
N TYR A 1120 6.73 45.60 -72.43
CA TYR A 1120 6.91 44.26 -71.87
C TYR A 1120 6.25 44.13 -70.50
N ALA A 1121 6.36 45.14 -69.63
CA ALA A 1121 5.76 45.08 -68.29
C ALA A 1121 4.22 44.93 -68.30
N VAL A 1122 3.52 45.57 -69.25
CA VAL A 1122 2.06 45.42 -69.39
C VAL A 1122 1.69 44.10 -70.06
N LEU A 1123 2.46 43.63 -71.04
CA LEU A 1123 2.23 42.34 -71.69
C LEU A 1123 2.50 41.15 -70.74
N ASP A 1124 3.52 41.26 -69.89
CA ASP A 1124 3.83 40.25 -68.88
C ASP A 1124 2.73 40.22 -67.79
N ALA A 1125 2.16 41.38 -67.44
CA ALA A 1125 1.00 41.44 -66.55
C ALA A 1125 -0.23 40.77 -67.19
N VAL A 1126 -0.49 40.99 -68.48
CA VAL A 1126 -1.53 40.25 -69.21
C VAL A 1126 -1.25 38.74 -69.17
N ALA A 1127 -0.01 38.31 -69.45
CA ALA A 1127 0.35 36.89 -69.41
C ALA A 1127 0.06 36.26 -68.04
N GLN A 1128 0.42 36.93 -66.95
CA GLN A 1128 0.16 36.48 -65.58
C GLN A 1128 -1.33 36.33 -65.31
N VAL A 1129 -2.16 37.31 -65.69
CA VAL A 1129 -3.63 37.20 -65.60
C VAL A 1129 -4.12 35.96 -66.34
N LEU A 1130 -3.61 35.68 -67.54
CA LEU A 1130 -4.05 34.51 -68.29
C LEU A 1130 -3.61 33.18 -67.68
N ILE A 1131 -2.45 33.14 -67.03
CA ILE A 1131 -1.94 31.96 -66.32
C ILE A 1131 -2.79 31.69 -65.08
N GLN A 1132 -3.10 32.75 -64.31
CA GLN A 1132 -3.88 32.67 -63.07
C GLN A 1132 -5.37 32.36 -63.28
N HIS A 1133 -5.88 32.65 -64.47
CA HIS A 1133 -7.27 32.39 -64.84
C HIS A 1133 -7.39 31.27 -65.89
N PRO A 1134 -7.15 29.99 -65.53
CA PRO A 1134 -7.23 28.87 -66.47
C PRO A 1134 -8.63 28.65 -67.05
N GLU A 1135 -9.68 29.13 -66.38
CA GLU A 1135 -11.06 29.12 -66.85
C GLU A 1135 -11.25 29.94 -68.12
N LEU A 1136 -10.36 30.89 -68.44
CA LEU A 1136 -10.36 31.64 -69.71
C LEU A 1136 -9.76 30.80 -70.83
N THR A 1137 -10.57 29.88 -71.36
CA THR A 1137 -10.09 28.85 -72.31
C THR A 1137 -9.75 29.37 -73.71
N LEU A 1138 -10.28 30.51 -74.15
CA LEU A 1138 -9.96 31.11 -75.45
C LEU A 1138 -10.05 32.64 -75.41
N ILE A 1139 -8.99 33.31 -75.86
CA ILE A 1139 -8.87 34.77 -75.91
C ILE A 1139 -8.43 35.21 -77.30
N GLU A 1140 -9.13 36.22 -77.82
CA GLU A 1140 -8.81 36.90 -79.07
C GLU A 1140 -7.94 38.14 -78.78
N VAL A 1141 -6.71 38.12 -79.28
CA VAL A 1141 -5.79 39.26 -79.31
C VAL A 1141 -6.12 40.10 -80.54
N GLN A 1142 -6.70 41.27 -80.33
CA GLN A 1142 -7.20 42.14 -81.39
C GLN A 1142 -6.21 43.26 -81.67
N GLY A 1143 -5.75 43.37 -82.92
CA GLY A 1143 -4.91 44.49 -83.37
C GLY A 1143 -5.72 45.50 -84.17
N HIS A 1144 -5.54 46.79 -83.89
CA HIS A 1144 -6.21 47.89 -84.58
C HIS A 1144 -5.20 48.96 -85.05
N THR A 1145 -5.46 49.55 -86.22
CA THR A 1145 -4.72 50.72 -86.75
C THR A 1145 -5.61 51.96 -86.74
N ASP A 1146 -5.03 53.12 -87.07
CA ASP A 1146 -5.78 54.33 -87.41
C ASP A 1146 -6.16 54.34 -88.90
N ASP A 1147 -6.78 55.43 -89.34
CA ASP A 1147 -7.22 55.73 -90.72
C ASP A 1147 -6.08 56.05 -91.70
N GLN A 1148 -4.81 55.90 -91.29
CA GLN A 1148 -3.67 56.26 -92.11
C GLN A 1148 -3.10 55.04 -92.82
N GLY A 1149 -3.27 55.00 -94.14
CA GLY A 1149 -2.73 53.95 -95.01
C GLY A 1149 -3.84 53.22 -95.79
N PRO A 1150 -3.50 52.38 -96.77
CA PRO A 1150 -4.49 51.56 -97.46
C PRO A 1150 -5.09 50.49 -96.54
N ASP A 1151 -6.39 50.24 -96.63
CA ASP A 1151 -7.12 49.25 -95.80
C ASP A 1151 -6.41 47.88 -95.78
N VAL A 1152 -6.02 47.37 -96.96
CA VAL A 1152 -5.33 46.08 -97.13
C VAL A 1152 -3.96 46.05 -96.43
N TYR A 1153 -3.29 47.21 -96.34
CA TYR A 1153 -2.03 47.34 -95.63
C TYR A 1153 -2.27 47.36 -94.11
N ASN A 1154 -3.25 48.14 -93.66
CA ASN A 1154 -3.65 48.29 -92.27
C ASN A 1154 -4.16 46.97 -91.66
N GLU A 1155 -4.89 46.17 -92.42
CA GLU A 1155 -5.28 44.80 -92.03
C GLU A 1155 -4.06 43.88 -91.83
N LYS A 1156 -3.07 43.92 -92.73
CA LYS A 1156 -1.85 43.10 -92.60
C LYS A 1156 -0.99 43.54 -91.41
N LEU A 1157 -0.83 44.85 -91.22
CA LEU A 1157 -0.03 45.41 -90.12
C LEU A 1157 -0.66 45.10 -88.76
N SER A 1158 -1.97 45.29 -88.63
CA SER A 1158 -2.70 44.93 -87.39
C SER A 1158 -2.66 43.43 -87.10
N GLN A 1159 -2.76 42.56 -88.12
CA GLN A 1159 -2.63 41.11 -87.95
C GLN A 1159 -1.23 40.75 -87.46
N ALA A 1160 -0.19 41.32 -88.07
CA ALA A 1160 1.19 41.07 -87.66
C ALA A 1160 1.47 41.53 -86.22
N ARG A 1161 0.90 42.66 -85.80
CA ARG A 1161 0.97 43.17 -84.41
C ARG A 1161 0.26 42.25 -83.42
N ALA A 1162 -0.95 41.79 -83.74
CA ALA A 1162 -1.66 40.82 -82.91
C ALA A 1162 -0.89 39.50 -82.77
N GLU A 1163 -0.25 39.03 -83.84
CA GLU A 1163 0.58 37.82 -83.83
C GLU A 1163 1.86 37.99 -83.00
N ALA A 1164 2.48 39.18 -83.07
CA ALA A 1164 3.65 39.52 -82.25
C ALA A 1164 3.32 39.51 -80.76
N VAL A 1165 2.18 40.09 -80.39
CA VAL A 1165 1.66 40.07 -79.00
C VAL A 1165 1.34 38.64 -78.56
N ARG A 1166 0.63 37.86 -79.38
CA ARG A 1166 0.37 36.43 -79.11
C ARG A 1166 1.66 35.64 -78.89
N SER A 1167 2.67 35.87 -79.73
CA SER A 1167 3.98 35.23 -79.62
C SER A 1167 4.70 35.61 -78.32
N HIS A 1168 4.60 36.87 -77.90
CA HIS A 1168 5.15 37.33 -76.62
C HIS A 1168 4.47 36.63 -75.44
N LEU A 1169 3.14 36.61 -75.40
CA LEU A 1169 2.36 35.93 -74.34
C LEU A 1169 2.65 34.42 -74.30
N THR A 1170 2.85 33.80 -75.46
CA THR A 1170 3.22 32.38 -75.54
C THR A 1170 4.61 32.13 -74.95
N ARG A 1171 5.59 33.00 -75.23
CA ARG A 1171 6.93 32.92 -74.61
C ARG A 1171 6.88 33.17 -73.10
N ALA A 1172 5.93 33.99 -72.64
CA ALA A 1172 5.69 34.26 -71.23
C ALA A 1172 4.91 33.12 -70.51
N GLY A 1173 4.60 32.02 -71.18
CA GLY A 1173 4.02 30.81 -70.57
C GLY A 1173 2.53 30.56 -70.85
N VAL A 1174 1.85 31.43 -71.60
CA VAL A 1174 0.43 31.21 -71.97
C VAL A 1174 0.32 30.15 -73.07
N ALA A 1175 -0.48 29.11 -72.85
CA ALA A 1175 -0.65 28.02 -73.81
C ALA A 1175 -1.10 28.55 -75.20
N PRO A 1176 -0.41 28.19 -76.31
CA PRO A 1176 -0.70 28.75 -77.65
C PRO A 1176 -2.14 28.49 -78.13
N GLY A 1177 -2.77 27.41 -77.65
CA GLY A 1177 -4.15 27.05 -77.97
C GLY A 1177 -5.22 27.91 -77.29
N ARG A 1178 -4.84 28.72 -76.30
CA ARG A 1178 -5.73 29.66 -75.60
C ARG A 1178 -5.77 31.04 -76.27
N LEU A 1179 -4.90 31.29 -77.25
CA LEU A 1179 -4.72 32.61 -77.88
C LEU A 1179 -4.98 32.52 -79.38
N VAL A 1180 -5.88 33.37 -79.90
CA VAL A 1180 -6.06 33.60 -81.33
C VAL A 1180 -5.76 35.07 -81.66
N ALA A 1181 -4.92 35.33 -82.65
CA ALA A 1181 -4.57 36.69 -83.05
C ALA A 1181 -5.40 37.13 -84.26
N LYS A 1182 -5.95 38.34 -84.21
CA LYS A 1182 -6.78 38.88 -85.28
C LYS A 1182 -6.56 40.39 -85.48
N GLY A 1183 -6.16 40.76 -86.68
CA GLY A 1183 -6.06 42.15 -87.13
C GLY A 1183 -7.39 42.64 -87.69
N TYR A 1184 -7.82 43.83 -87.26
CA TYR A 1184 -9.03 44.49 -87.76
C TYR A 1184 -8.73 45.74 -88.60
N GLY A 1185 -7.46 46.09 -88.79
CA GLY A 1185 -7.06 47.33 -89.44
C GLY A 1185 -7.77 48.53 -88.84
N GLU A 1186 -8.28 49.41 -89.69
CA GLU A 1186 -9.06 50.59 -89.33
C GLU A 1186 -10.58 50.34 -89.27
N ALA A 1187 -11.05 49.12 -89.56
CA ALA A 1187 -12.47 48.82 -89.75
C ALA A 1187 -13.31 48.90 -88.46
N ARG A 1188 -12.68 49.02 -87.29
CA ARG A 1188 -13.32 49.12 -85.97
C ARG A 1188 -12.68 50.24 -85.12
N PRO A 1189 -12.91 51.52 -85.46
CA PRO A 1189 -12.40 52.64 -84.67
C PRO A 1189 -13.12 52.72 -83.32
N LEU A 1190 -12.39 53.03 -82.26
CA LEU A 1190 -12.93 53.24 -80.91
C LEU A 1190 -13.50 54.66 -80.77
N VAL A 1191 -12.84 55.64 -81.38
CA VAL A 1191 -13.26 57.05 -81.40
C VAL A 1191 -13.27 57.56 -82.84
N SER A 1192 -14.31 58.30 -83.21
CA SER A 1192 -14.42 58.96 -84.52
C SER A 1192 -13.65 60.28 -84.52
N GLY A 1193 -12.62 60.42 -85.34
CA GLY A 1193 -11.85 61.65 -85.49
C GLY A 1193 -10.55 61.43 -86.27
N GLU A 1194 -10.08 62.46 -86.97
CA GLU A 1194 -8.85 62.45 -87.78
C GLU A 1194 -7.68 63.17 -87.08
N ASP A 1195 -7.88 63.63 -85.85
CA ASP A 1195 -6.84 64.28 -85.06
C ASP A 1195 -5.83 63.27 -84.49
N VAL A 1196 -4.70 63.78 -84.02
CA VAL A 1196 -3.58 62.96 -83.54
C VAL A 1196 -3.97 62.12 -82.32
N GLU A 1197 -4.86 62.62 -81.44
CA GLU A 1197 -5.30 61.91 -80.24
C GLU A 1197 -6.28 60.79 -80.59
N SER A 1198 -7.24 61.04 -81.49
CA SER A 1198 -8.15 60.01 -82.02
C SER A 1198 -7.38 58.89 -82.73
N ARG A 1199 -6.40 59.23 -83.56
CA ARG A 1199 -5.53 58.26 -84.24
C ARG A 1199 -4.69 57.45 -83.25
N ALA A 1200 -4.09 58.09 -82.26
CA ALA A 1200 -3.33 57.41 -81.20
C ALA A 1200 -4.20 56.46 -80.35
N THR A 1201 -5.47 56.79 -80.17
CA THR A 1201 -6.43 55.95 -79.44
C THR A 1201 -6.90 54.76 -80.26
N ASN A 1202 -7.05 54.92 -81.57
CA ASN A 1202 -7.45 53.84 -82.48
C ASN A 1202 -6.32 52.83 -82.74
N ARG A 1203 -5.05 53.26 -82.72
CA ARG A 1203 -3.88 52.36 -82.75
C ARG A 1203 -3.71 51.63 -81.41
N ARG A 1204 -4.38 50.50 -81.25
CA ARG A 1204 -4.42 49.76 -79.97
C ARG A 1204 -4.39 48.25 -80.14
N VAL A 1205 -4.15 47.57 -79.03
CA VAL A 1205 -4.32 46.13 -78.89
C VAL A 1205 -5.35 45.90 -77.78
N GLU A 1206 -6.31 45.00 -78.02
CA GLU A 1206 -7.32 44.62 -77.04
C GLU A 1206 -7.34 43.10 -76.86
N PHE A 1207 -7.78 42.64 -75.69
CA PHE A 1207 -7.91 41.22 -75.37
C PHE A 1207 -9.36 40.91 -75.04
N THR A 1208 -10.02 40.12 -75.89
CA THR A 1208 -11.43 39.73 -75.72
C THR A 1208 -11.53 38.26 -75.35
N ILE A 1209 -12.31 37.95 -74.33
CA ILE A 1209 -12.56 36.59 -73.85
C ILE A 1209 -13.63 35.96 -74.75
N VAL A 1210 -13.26 34.93 -75.50
CA VAL A 1210 -14.15 34.26 -76.46
C VAL A 1210 -14.87 33.08 -75.81
N ARG A 1211 -14.23 32.39 -74.86
CA ARG A 1211 -14.82 31.22 -74.19
C ARG A 1211 -14.30 31.03 -72.77
N ARG A 1212 -15.23 30.83 -71.83
CA ARG A 1212 -14.98 30.39 -70.45
C ARG A 1212 -15.37 28.93 -70.24
N ALA A 1213 -14.67 28.22 -69.36
CA ALA A 1213 -15.15 26.95 -68.80
C ALA A 1213 -16.22 27.23 -67.72
N GLU A 1214 -17.29 26.43 -67.66
CA GLU A 1214 -18.29 26.51 -66.58
C GLU A 1214 -17.70 25.96 -65.28
N SER A 1215 -17.77 26.74 -64.20
CA SER A 1215 -17.30 26.32 -62.86
C SER A 1215 -18.31 25.39 -62.21
N THR A 1216 -17.92 24.15 -61.92
CA THR A 1216 -18.64 23.29 -60.96
C THR A 1216 -18.24 23.75 -59.54
N PRO A 1217 -19.19 24.03 -58.63
CA PRO A 1217 -18.83 24.40 -57.27
C PRO A 1217 -18.26 23.19 -56.54
N ARG A 1218 -17.11 23.37 -55.89
CA ARG A 1218 -16.59 22.49 -54.84
C ARG A 1218 -16.65 23.25 -53.53
#